data_AF-A0A9P4UZN7-F1
#
_entry.id   AF-A0A9P4UZN7-F1
#
_cell.length_a   1.000
_cell.length_b   1.000
_cell.length_c   1.000
_cell.angle_alpha   90.00
_cell.angle_beta   90.00
_cell.angle_gamma   90.00
#
_symmetry.space_group_name_H-M   'P 1'
#
loop_
_entity.id
_entity.type
_entity.pdbx_description
1 polymer ?
#
loop_
_entity_poly.entity_id
_entity_poly.type
_entity_poly.pdbx_seq_one_letter_code
_entity_poly.pdbx_strand_id
1 'polypeptide(L)'
;MATEAPASPRLAKRSRSDIEEEDHRDKAAAANSAPKADDGRCACPCVASSTNSRVDDTSSDDDFGPALPSSAPKKKKRKLPYEKLFIAALPTAARYSKSLMHREQLCFTTFTPRTDFLITSSIDGVVKFWQKDFGGIEFVKEFRAHNGEIFSVSVSADGRSFATIGVDNTVKIFDVVTFDLLSILNLDYVPKTVCWIHGRGASFPLLAVSSEEKPWIRIYDGRGDNQEPLHILKNIHKQPVALMAYNNEYNCVISADQGGMIEYWQPESPFEKPDNVFMMKSSTNLFEFKKAKSVPSTLTISPTGKQFTTFSFPDRKIRIFDFASGKLYRTYDESLQTITDMQQADTAIEKLEDVEFGRRIGVERDLDNPLTRPRMNVVFDETGNFILYGSMYGVKVVNILTNKVVKVYGQEESFRPLHLSMYQGQPDKKKVVTIEMAASENPLLQEAESRDAMLVSTGSGKVRFYMFTNDNAASKSERDIQNEKPRNVNVAKQKEAKQAASGSQAVIHTTYGDITIRLFPEAAPKAVENFVTHAKNGYYNNIIFHRIIRKFMIQTGDPMGDGTGGESIWGKEFSDEFSALLRHDKPFTVSMANAGPNTNGSQFFITTETTPWLDDKHTIFGRAIQGMDVVHKIENAKVYKEKPEEDIKIISISVS
;
A
#
# COMPACT_ATOMS: atom_id res chain seq x y z
N MET A 1 37.43 -35.02 -26.20
CA MET A 1 38.10 -34.22 -25.17
C MET A 1 38.74 -33.03 -25.85
N ALA A 2 38.59 -31.83 -25.29
CA ALA A 2 39.00 -30.59 -25.93
C ALA A 2 40.24 -30.00 -25.25
N THR A 3 41.18 -29.49 -26.05
CA THR A 3 42.15 -28.47 -25.66
C THR A 3 42.64 -27.74 -26.91
N GLU A 4 42.03 -26.61 -27.25
CA GLU A 4 42.68 -25.58 -28.07
C GLU A 4 42.01 -24.23 -27.82
N ALA A 5 42.80 -23.24 -27.41
CA ALA A 5 42.36 -21.87 -27.17
C ALA A 5 42.96 -20.96 -28.26
N PRO A 6 42.15 -20.14 -28.95
CA PRO A 6 42.67 -19.24 -29.98
C PRO A 6 43.17 -17.91 -29.40
N ALA A 7 44.26 -17.42 -29.99
CA ALA A 7 44.99 -16.22 -29.59
C ALA A 7 44.27 -14.89 -29.91
N SER A 8 44.64 -13.83 -29.19
CA SER A 8 44.28 -12.44 -29.46
C SER A 8 44.88 -11.92 -30.78
N PRO A 9 44.16 -11.13 -31.59
CA PRO A 9 44.72 -10.49 -32.79
C PRO A 9 45.53 -9.22 -32.45
N ARG A 10 46.61 -9.01 -33.21
CA ARG A 10 47.54 -7.88 -33.08
C ARG A 10 47.02 -6.60 -33.74
N LEU A 11 47.43 -5.46 -33.19
CA LEU A 11 47.38 -4.15 -33.86
C LEU A 11 48.18 -4.16 -35.17
N ALA A 12 47.61 -3.58 -36.22
CA ALA A 12 48.31 -3.27 -37.47
C ALA A 12 48.33 -1.75 -37.71
N LYS A 13 49.52 -1.15 -37.76
CA LYS A 13 49.73 0.21 -38.25
C LYS A 13 49.78 0.21 -39.78
N ARG A 14 49.14 1.19 -40.43
CA ARG A 14 49.54 1.67 -41.76
C ARG A 14 49.48 3.21 -41.84
N SER A 15 50.18 3.74 -42.83
CA SER A 15 50.77 5.08 -42.88
C SER A 15 49.98 6.11 -43.70
N ARG A 16 50.34 7.39 -43.52
CA ARG A 16 49.97 8.52 -44.40
C ARG A 16 50.51 8.35 -45.81
N SER A 17 49.74 8.84 -46.78
CA SER A 17 50.21 9.45 -48.05
C SER A 17 49.07 10.33 -48.61
N ASP A 18 49.40 11.59 -48.91
CA ASP A 18 48.80 12.52 -49.90
C ASP A 18 47.28 12.87 -49.75
N ILE A 19 46.77 14.11 -49.68
CA ILE A 19 47.17 15.48 -50.10
C ILE A 19 47.27 15.68 -51.62
N GLU A 20 46.14 16.04 -52.26
CA GLU A 20 45.94 17.27 -53.06
C GLU A 20 44.47 17.42 -53.53
N GLU A 21 44.03 18.69 -53.68
CA GLU A 21 43.01 19.32 -54.57
C GLU A 21 41.68 18.58 -54.94
N GLU A 22 40.54 19.23 -55.23
CA GLU A 22 40.29 20.60 -55.74
C GLU A 22 39.17 21.36 -54.99
N ASP A 23 39.23 22.69 -55.10
CA ASP A 23 38.21 23.67 -54.73
C ASP A 23 37.59 24.24 -56.01
N HIS A 24 36.26 24.16 -56.20
CA HIS A 24 35.61 24.93 -57.26
C HIS A 24 34.29 25.58 -56.85
N ARG A 25 34.36 26.91 -56.88
CA ARG A 25 33.36 27.93 -56.54
C ARG A 25 32.12 27.86 -57.42
N ASP A 26 31.04 28.51 -56.96
CA ASP A 26 30.51 29.62 -57.76
C ASP A 26 29.98 30.81 -56.95
N LYS A 27 29.93 32.00 -57.57
CA LYS A 27 29.66 33.31 -56.94
C LYS A 27 28.60 34.13 -57.69
N ALA A 28 27.75 34.86 -56.95
CA ALA A 28 27.34 36.25 -57.24
C ALA A 28 26.57 36.80 -56.01
N ALA A 29 26.85 37.92 -55.34
CA ALA A 29 27.52 39.21 -55.61
C ALA A 29 26.61 40.35 -56.11
N ALA A 30 26.02 41.10 -55.16
CA ALA A 30 25.76 42.55 -55.21
C ALA A 30 25.23 43.05 -53.84
N ALA A 31 25.35 44.31 -53.41
CA ALA A 31 26.43 45.32 -53.47
C ALA A 31 26.02 46.52 -52.58
N ASN A 32 26.97 47.14 -51.86
CA ASN A 32 26.92 48.50 -51.27
C ASN A 32 25.83 48.80 -50.19
N SER A 33 25.97 49.76 -49.26
CA SER A 33 27.13 50.45 -48.65
C SER A 33 26.63 51.28 -47.44
N ALA A 34 27.44 51.42 -46.38
CA ALA A 34 27.18 52.26 -45.19
C ALA A 34 27.59 53.75 -45.43
N PRO A 35 27.92 54.65 -44.45
CA PRO A 35 27.79 54.65 -42.97
C PRO A 35 27.40 56.03 -42.30
N LYS A 36 27.54 56.15 -40.95
CA LYS A 36 27.64 57.39 -40.12
C LYS A 36 26.37 58.28 -40.03
N ALA A 37 26.18 59.28 -39.15
CA ALA A 37 26.57 59.65 -37.76
C ALA A 37 25.84 61.02 -37.44
N ASP A 38 25.82 61.68 -36.27
CA ASP A 38 26.30 61.49 -34.88
C ASP A 38 25.48 62.42 -33.92
N ASP A 39 25.86 62.57 -32.62
CA ASP A 39 25.36 63.56 -31.63
C ASP A 39 23.86 63.47 -31.20
N GLY A 40 23.39 64.01 -30.06
CA GLY A 40 24.07 64.64 -28.91
C GLY A 40 23.13 65.43 -27.95
N ARG A 41 22.97 64.94 -26.70
CA ARG A 41 22.62 65.65 -25.43
C ARG A 41 21.24 66.31 -25.17
N CYS A 42 20.81 66.13 -23.90
CA CYS A 42 20.03 67.03 -23.00
C CYS A 42 18.59 67.46 -23.41
N ALA A 43 17.58 67.50 -22.52
CA ALA A 43 17.61 67.83 -21.09
C ALA A 43 16.37 67.31 -20.30
N CYS A 44 16.49 67.24 -18.97
CA CYS A 44 15.34 67.31 -18.04
C CYS A 44 15.16 68.77 -17.58
N PRO A 45 13.95 69.24 -17.18
CA PRO A 45 13.52 68.99 -15.79
C PRO A 45 11.98 68.87 -15.52
N CYS A 46 11.67 68.02 -14.54
CA CYS A 46 10.75 68.19 -13.39
C CYS A 46 9.45 69.07 -13.44
N VAL A 47 8.38 68.48 -12.86
CA VAL A 47 7.30 69.08 -12.00
C VAL A 47 5.84 69.20 -12.55
N ALA A 48 4.93 68.56 -11.79
CA ALA A 48 3.48 68.82 -11.55
C ALA A 48 2.34 68.34 -12.49
N SER A 49 1.53 67.42 -11.92
CA SER A 49 0.04 67.28 -11.97
C SER A 49 -0.70 67.32 -13.32
N SER A 50 -1.52 66.33 -13.70
CA SER A 50 -2.72 65.91 -12.95
C SER A 50 -3.35 64.58 -13.44
N THR A 51 -4.06 63.90 -12.52
CA THR A 51 -5.20 62.97 -12.73
C THR A 51 -5.24 62.04 -13.96
N ASN A 52 -5.08 60.72 -13.74
CA ASN A 52 -6.22 59.80 -13.94
C ASN A 52 -6.09 58.50 -13.10
N SER A 53 -7.21 57.82 -12.86
CA SER A 53 -7.38 56.76 -11.85
C SER A 53 -7.03 55.33 -12.30
N ARG A 54 -6.85 54.45 -11.30
CA ARG A 54 -6.70 52.99 -11.42
C ARG A 54 -7.88 52.34 -12.14
N VAL A 55 -7.63 51.19 -12.76
CA VAL A 55 -8.62 50.12 -12.94
C VAL A 55 -7.94 48.80 -12.53
N ASP A 56 -8.49 48.17 -11.50
CA ASP A 56 -8.21 46.78 -11.13
C ASP A 56 -9.22 45.89 -11.88
N ASP A 57 -8.76 44.87 -12.62
CA ASP A 57 -9.66 43.89 -13.25
C ASP A 57 -9.81 42.62 -12.39
N THR A 58 -10.71 42.71 -11.42
CA THR A 58 -11.46 41.55 -10.92
C THR A 58 -12.92 41.71 -11.32
N SER A 59 -13.42 40.83 -12.19
CA SER A 59 -14.87 40.72 -12.45
C SER A 59 -15.27 39.27 -12.63
N SER A 60 -15.93 38.77 -11.59
CA SER A 60 -17.14 37.95 -11.73
C SER A 60 -18.24 38.84 -12.32
N ASP A 61 -19.17 38.27 -13.09
CA ASP A 61 -20.60 38.22 -12.71
C ASP A 61 -21.47 37.55 -13.79
N ASP A 62 -22.64 37.06 -13.34
CA ASP A 62 -23.62 36.32 -14.12
C ASP A 62 -24.34 37.19 -15.16
N ASP A 63 -24.56 36.63 -16.37
CA ASP A 63 -25.41 37.25 -17.40
C ASP A 63 -26.66 36.38 -17.66
N PHE A 64 -27.71 36.61 -16.88
CA PHE A 64 -29.03 36.02 -17.05
C PHE A 64 -29.92 36.95 -17.90
N GLY A 65 -29.76 36.89 -19.22
CA GLY A 65 -30.60 37.59 -20.20
C GLY A 65 -30.72 36.81 -21.52
N PRO A 66 -31.78 37.02 -22.33
CA PRO A 66 -31.95 36.33 -23.60
C PRO A 66 -30.91 36.80 -24.63
N ALA A 67 -29.83 36.03 -24.75
CA ALA A 67 -28.67 36.40 -25.58
C ALA A 67 -28.99 36.49 -27.08
N LEU A 68 -28.66 37.64 -27.67
CA LEU A 68 -28.55 37.79 -29.13
C LEU A 68 -27.35 36.97 -29.65
N PRO A 69 -27.41 36.41 -30.86
CA PRO A 69 -26.37 35.53 -31.39
C PRO A 69 -25.07 36.30 -31.71
N SER A 70 -24.16 36.37 -30.74
CA SER A 70 -22.84 36.98 -30.91
C SER A 70 -21.99 36.22 -31.94
N SER A 71 -21.50 36.95 -32.94
CA SER A 71 -20.67 36.47 -34.05
C SER A 71 -19.18 36.30 -33.70
N ALA A 72 -18.85 36.10 -32.42
CA ALA A 72 -17.48 35.84 -32.00
C ALA A 72 -16.95 34.53 -32.64
N PRO A 73 -15.79 34.54 -33.33
CA PRO A 73 -15.24 33.34 -33.95
C PRO A 73 -14.87 32.32 -32.86
N LYS A 74 -15.56 31.17 -32.87
CA LYS A 74 -15.34 30.08 -31.91
C LYS A 74 -13.85 29.69 -31.90
N LYS A 75 -13.16 29.95 -30.78
CA LYS A 75 -11.73 29.62 -30.61
C LYS A 75 -11.48 28.17 -31.07
N LYS A 76 -10.54 27.97 -32.01
CA LYS A 76 -10.22 26.64 -32.55
C LYS A 76 -9.88 25.70 -31.38
N LYS A 77 -10.70 24.65 -31.20
CA LYS A 77 -10.50 23.66 -30.13
C LYS A 77 -9.13 23.01 -30.31
N ARG A 78 -8.31 22.99 -29.26
CA ARG A 78 -7.03 22.25 -29.27
C ARG A 78 -7.36 20.77 -29.54
N LYS A 79 -6.66 20.16 -30.49
CA LYS A 79 -6.77 18.74 -30.84
C LYS A 79 -5.40 18.11 -30.70
N LEU A 80 -5.32 16.93 -30.09
CA LEU A 80 -4.07 16.19 -29.99
C LEU A 80 -3.79 15.54 -31.37
N PRO A 81 -2.62 15.77 -31.99
CA PRO A 81 -2.21 15.03 -33.18
C PRO A 81 -2.17 13.53 -32.86
N TYR A 82 -2.62 12.70 -33.80
CA TYR A 82 -2.63 11.23 -33.65
C TYR A 82 -3.37 10.69 -32.41
N GLU A 83 -4.31 11.45 -31.81
CA GLU A 83 -5.07 11.05 -30.60
C GLU A 83 -5.63 9.61 -30.66
N LYS A 84 -6.17 9.19 -31.81
CA LYS A 84 -6.67 7.81 -32.02
C LYS A 84 -5.60 6.73 -31.81
N LEU A 85 -4.38 6.98 -32.26
CA LEU A 85 -3.24 6.07 -32.12
C LEU A 85 -2.87 5.86 -30.64
N PHE A 86 -2.82 6.96 -29.88
CA PHE A 86 -2.51 6.91 -28.46
C PHE A 86 -3.65 6.25 -27.65
N ILE A 87 -4.91 6.37 -28.09
CA ILE A 87 -6.04 5.66 -27.50
C ILE A 87 -5.97 4.15 -27.79
N ALA A 88 -5.61 3.76 -29.02
CA ALA A 88 -5.44 2.36 -29.40
C ALA A 88 -4.30 1.65 -28.62
N ALA A 89 -3.28 2.40 -28.20
CA ALA A 89 -2.19 1.90 -27.36
C ALA A 89 -2.56 1.73 -25.87
N LEU A 90 -3.81 2.00 -25.47
CA LEU A 90 -4.33 1.76 -24.11
C LEU A 90 -5.18 0.47 -24.10
N PRO A 91 -5.31 -0.23 -22.95
CA PRO A 91 -6.08 -1.47 -22.86
C PRO A 91 -7.49 -1.33 -23.45
N THR A 92 -7.88 -2.22 -24.35
CA THR A 92 -9.14 -2.08 -25.10
C THR A 92 -10.37 -2.35 -24.23
N ALA A 93 -10.30 -3.29 -23.29
CA ALA A 93 -11.45 -3.63 -22.44
C ALA A 93 -11.72 -2.56 -21.36
N ALA A 94 -12.97 -2.11 -21.27
CA ALA A 94 -13.41 -1.19 -20.22
C ALA A 94 -13.59 -1.89 -18.86
N ARG A 95 -13.90 -3.19 -18.86
CA ARG A 95 -13.99 -4.04 -17.67
C ARG A 95 -12.64 -4.74 -17.44
N TYR A 96 -12.33 -5.13 -16.20
CA TYR A 96 -11.16 -5.97 -15.97
C TYR A 96 -11.40 -7.33 -16.64
N SER A 97 -10.35 -7.95 -17.19
CA SER A 97 -10.40 -9.31 -17.76
C SER A 97 -10.10 -10.37 -16.70
N LYS A 98 -9.25 -10.06 -15.72
CA LYS A 98 -8.84 -10.99 -14.66
C LYS A 98 -8.54 -10.26 -13.35
N SER A 99 -8.82 -10.89 -12.21
CA SER A 99 -8.43 -10.43 -10.87
C SER A 99 -7.70 -11.54 -10.12
N LEU A 100 -6.71 -11.16 -9.31
CA LEU A 100 -5.85 -12.07 -8.55
C LEU A 100 -5.75 -11.61 -7.09
N MET A 101 -5.80 -12.58 -6.18
CA MET A 101 -5.90 -12.38 -4.74
C MET A 101 -4.54 -12.40 -4.05
N HIS A 102 -4.45 -11.67 -2.94
CA HIS A 102 -3.40 -11.78 -1.93
C HIS A 102 -4.01 -12.35 -0.63
N ARG A 103 -3.18 -12.52 0.40
CA ARG A 103 -3.65 -12.84 1.76
C ARG A 103 -4.17 -11.61 2.51
N GLU A 104 -3.58 -10.45 2.26
CA GLU A 104 -3.98 -9.14 2.80
C GLU A 104 -4.17 -8.09 1.69
N GLN A 105 -4.77 -6.95 2.03
CA GLN A 105 -4.97 -5.82 1.12
C GLN A 105 -3.63 -5.35 0.53
N LEU A 106 -3.65 -5.00 -0.75
CA LEU A 106 -2.49 -4.48 -1.46
C LEU A 106 -2.29 -2.98 -1.20
N CYS A 107 -1.03 -2.57 -1.03
CA CYS A 107 -0.62 -1.17 -0.96
C CYS A 107 -0.24 -0.64 -2.34
N PHE A 108 0.66 -1.36 -3.03
CA PHE A 108 1.35 -0.88 -4.23
C PHE A 108 1.30 -1.90 -5.36
N THR A 109 1.30 -1.39 -6.58
CA THR A 109 1.52 -2.13 -7.82
C THR A 109 2.42 -1.30 -8.72
N THR A 110 3.44 -1.90 -9.32
CA THR A 110 4.35 -1.20 -10.23
C THR A 110 4.79 -2.12 -11.36
N PHE A 111 4.85 -1.60 -12.58
CA PHE A 111 5.52 -2.26 -13.69
C PHE A 111 6.97 -1.80 -13.74
N THR A 112 7.86 -2.74 -13.96
CA THR A 112 9.30 -2.50 -14.05
C THR A 112 9.64 -2.06 -15.48
N PRO A 113 10.34 -0.92 -15.67
CA PRO A 113 10.67 -0.45 -17.01
C PRO A 113 11.57 -1.44 -17.75
N ARG A 114 11.15 -1.90 -18.94
CA ARG A 114 11.94 -2.73 -19.88
C ARG A 114 12.25 -4.17 -19.47
N THR A 115 11.97 -4.55 -18.23
CA THR A 115 12.18 -5.92 -17.73
C THR A 115 10.89 -6.72 -17.68
N ASP A 116 9.74 -6.11 -18.02
CA ASP A 116 8.45 -6.77 -18.21
C ASP A 116 7.98 -7.59 -16.99
N PHE A 117 8.30 -7.12 -15.77
CA PHE A 117 7.73 -7.65 -14.53
C PHE A 117 6.73 -6.67 -13.91
N LEU A 118 5.61 -7.21 -13.45
CA LEU A 118 4.71 -6.57 -12.49
C LEU A 118 5.18 -6.95 -11.08
N ILE A 119 5.28 -5.96 -10.20
CA ILE A 119 5.54 -6.16 -8.77
C ILE A 119 4.33 -5.66 -7.98
N THR A 120 3.88 -6.46 -7.02
CA THR A 120 2.76 -6.12 -6.12
C THR A 120 3.17 -6.27 -4.66
N SER A 121 2.77 -5.32 -3.82
CA SER A 121 3.11 -5.29 -2.39
C SER A 121 1.85 -5.17 -1.51
N SER A 122 1.79 -5.90 -0.39
CA SER A 122 0.65 -5.89 0.56
C SER A 122 1.02 -5.39 1.97
N ILE A 123 -0.02 -5.04 2.76
CA ILE A 123 0.11 -4.48 4.12
C ILE A 123 0.80 -5.44 5.09
N ASP A 124 0.77 -6.75 4.83
CA ASP A 124 1.44 -7.78 5.64
C ASP A 124 2.95 -7.92 5.36
N GLY A 125 3.52 -7.04 4.53
CA GLY A 125 4.95 -7.01 4.21
C GLY A 125 5.35 -7.96 3.07
N VAL A 126 4.38 -8.56 2.37
CA VAL A 126 4.64 -9.47 1.26
C VAL A 126 4.81 -8.70 -0.06
N VAL A 127 5.80 -9.09 -0.84
CA VAL A 127 6.11 -8.63 -2.19
C VAL A 127 6.01 -9.84 -3.13
N LYS A 128 5.36 -9.68 -4.28
CA LYS A 128 5.28 -10.72 -5.32
C LYS A 128 5.74 -10.18 -6.66
N PHE A 129 6.46 -11.03 -7.37
CA PHE A 129 6.94 -10.82 -8.73
C PHE A 129 6.08 -11.64 -9.68
N TRP A 130 5.58 -10.97 -10.72
CA TRP A 130 4.79 -11.59 -11.79
C TRP A 130 5.42 -11.24 -13.13
N GLN A 131 5.66 -12.24 -13.96
CA GLN A 131 6.15 -12.05 -15.32
C GLN A 131 5.00 -11.57 -16.21
N LYS A 132 5.25 -10.61 -17.10
CA LYS A 132 4.30 -10.15 -18.10
C LYS A 132 4.49 -10.96 -19.39
N ASP A 133 3.54 -11.85 -19.66
CA ASP A 133 3.47 -12.63 -20.90
C ASP A 133 2.31 -12.13 -21.78
N PHE A 134 2.27 -12.52 -23.06
CA PHE A 134 1.27 -11.98 -24.00
C PHE A 134 -0.18 -12.20 -23.51
N GLY A 135 -0.93 -11.11 -23.34
CA GLY A 135 -2.32 -11.09 -22.86
C GLY A 135 -2.51 -11.34 -21.36
N GLY A 136 -1.46 -11.64 -20.60
CA GLY A 136 -1.58 -12.09 -19.20
C GLY A 136 -0.37 -11.76 -18.32
N ILE A 137 -0.37 -12.40 -17.14
CA ILE A 137 0.79 -12.47 -16.23
C ILE A 137 0.88 -13.86 -15.60
N GLU A 138 2.10 -14.30 -15.32
CA GLU A 138 2.41 -15.53 -14.58
C GLU A 138 3.07 -15.21 -13.24
N PHE A 139 2.77 -16.01 -12.20
CA PHE A 139 3.38 -15.85 -10.88
C PHE A 139 4.78 -16.46 -10.86
N VAL A 140 5.78 -15.68 -10.41
CA VAL A 140 7.18 -16.12 -10.36
C VAL A 140 7.63 -16.44 -8.94
N LYS A 141 7.59 -15.47 -8.03
CA LYS A 141 8.18 -15.58 -6.69
C LYS A 141 7.46 -14.69 -5.67
N GLU A 142 7.31 -15.20 -4.45
CA GLU A 142 6.81 -14.45 -3.29
C GLU A 142 7.96 -14.24 -2.30
N PHE A 143 8.04 -13.03 -1.74
CA PHE A 143 8.92 -12.67 -0.64
C PHE A 143 8.13 -12.07 0.50
N ARG A 144 8.34 -12.58 1.72
CA ARG A 144 8.00 -11.81 2.92
C ARG A 144 9.10 -10.79 3.17
N ALA A 145 9.01 -9.65 2.49
CA ALA A 145 9.99 -8.57 2.57
C ALA A 145 10.03 -7.99 3.98
N HIS A 146 8.89 -7.58 4.53
CA HIS A 146 8.84 -6.94 5.85
C HIS A 146 7.97 -7.72 6.84
N ASN A 147 8.14 -7.44 8.13
CA ASN A 147 7.31 -8.04 9.19
C ASN A 147 5.95 -7.36 9.38
N GLY A 148 5.70 -6.25 8.68
CA GLY A 148 4.47 -5.46 8.70
C GLY A 148 4.38 -4.56 7.47
N GLU A 149 3.69 -3.42 7.60
CA GLU A 149 3.37 -2.55 6.46
C GLU A 149 4.61 -2.03 5.72
N ILE A 150 4.51 -2.04 4.38
CA ILE A 150 5.45 -1.38 3.47
C ILE A 150 5.00 0.06 3.31
N PHE A 151 5.86 1.03 3.65
CA PHE A 151 5.51 2.45 3.59
C PHE A 151 5.71 3.07 2.20
N SER A 152 6.71 2.59 1.45
CA SER A 152 7.05 3.11 0.14
C SER A 152 7.84 2.08 -0.66
N VAL A 153 7.73 2.16 -1.97
CA VAL A 153 8.42 1.29 -2.92
C VAL A 153 9.01 2.13 -4.05
N SER A 154 10.14 1.72 -4.61
CA SER A 154 10.76 2.41 -5.74
C SER A 154 11.41 1.41 -6.69
N VAL A 155 11.23 1.61 -7.99
CA VAL A 155 11.91 0.86 -9.05
C VAL A 155 13.01 1.74 -9.64
N SER A 156 14.16 1.13 -9.90
CA SER A 156 15.26 1.69 -10.68
C SER A 156 14.84 2.16 -12.08
N ALA A 157 15.55 3.16 -12.62
CA ALA A 157 15.27 3.73 -13.95
C ALA A 157 15.61 2.80 -15.13
N ASP A 158 16.30 1.69 -14.87
CA ASP A 158 16.59 0.60 -15.81
C ASP A 158 15.76 -0.68 -15.56
N GLY A 159 14.92 -0.69 -14.52
CA GLY A 159 14.01 -1.78 -14.17
C GLY A 159 14.63 -2.99 -13.49
N ARG A 160 15.92 -2.95 -13.16
CA ARG A 160 16.66 -4.10 -12.62
C ARG A 160 16.65 -4.21 -11.10
N SER A 161 16.71 -3.09 -10.40
CA SER A 161 16.64 -3.05 -8.93
C SER A 161 15.28 -2.55 -8.46
N PHE A 162 14.77 -3.16 -7.39
CA PHE A 162 13.55 -2.75 -6.69
C PHE A 162 13.85 -2.56 -5.21
N ALA A 163 13.35 -1.47 -4.61
CA ALA A 163 13.56 -1.16 -3.19
C ALA A 163 12.23 -1.04 -2.46
N THR A 164 12.15 -1.64 -1.27
CA THR A 164 11.02 -1.50 -0.33
C THR A 164 11.49 -0.98 1.02
N ILE A 165 10.67 -0.17 1.68
CA ILE A 165 10.84 0.21 3.08
C ILE A 165 9.60 -0.17 3.88
N GLY A 166 9.77 -0.53 5.16
CA GLY A 166 8.66 -0.94 6.00
C GLY A 166 8.83 -0.62 7.49
N VAL A 167 7.82 -1.01 8.26
CA VAL A 167 7.70 -0.81 9.72
C VAL A 167 8.89 -1.35 10.54
N ASP A 168 9.66 -2.29 9.99
CA ASP A 168 10.84 -2.87 10.65
C ASP A 168 12.12 -2.02 10.54
N ASN A 169 12.01 -0.77 10.07
CA ASN A 169 13.13 0.16 9.86
C ASN A 169 14.23 -0.41 8.95
N THR A 170 13.88 -1.30 8.02
CA THR A 170 14.82 -1.78 7.00
C THR A 170 14.48 -1.24 5.61
N VAL A 171 15.50 -1.08 4.77
CA VAL A 171 15.34 -1.01 3.31
C VAL A 171 15.78 -2.33 2.74
N LYS A 172 14.96 -2.92 1.87
CA LYS A 172 15.29 -4.19 1.19
C LYS A 172 15.39 -3.96 -0.30
N ILE A 173 16.53 -4.36 -0.85
CA ILE A 173 16.90 -4.16 -2.25
C ILE A 173 16.86 -5.52 -2.95
N PHE A 174 16.06 -5.63 -3.99
CA PHE A 174 15.85 -6.84 -4.77
C PHE A 174 16.39 -6.67 -6.19
N ASP A 175 16.96 -7.73 -6.75
CA ASP A 175 17.15 -7.90 -8.18
C ASP A 175 15.83 -8.41 -8.78
N VAL A 176 15.29 -7.67 -9.73
CA VAL A 176 14.05 -7.96 -10.45
C VAL A 176 14.25 -9.12 -11.44
N VAL A 177 15.46 -9.30 -11.98
CA VAL A 177 15.78 -10.26 -13.05
C VAL A 177 16.16 -11.63 -12.50
N THR A 178 16.94 -11.70 -11.40
CA THR A 178 17.21 -12.98 -10.72
C THR A 178 16.15 -13.32 -9.66
N PHE A 179 15.29 -12.35 -9.34
CA PHE A 179 14.28 -12.42 -8.27
C PHE A 179 14.90 -12.65 -6.90
N ASP A 180 16.06 -12.06 -6.57
CA ASP A 180 16.73 -12.28 -5.28
C ASP A 180 16.81 -11.02 -4.43
N LEU A 181 16.89 -11.21 -3.12
CA LEU A 181 17.18 -10.14 -2.17
C LEU A 181 18.69 -9.87 -2.18
N LEU A 182 19.12 -8.75 -2.77
CA LEU A 182 20.52 -8.35 -2.89
C LEU A 182 21.10 -7.86 -1.56
N SER A 183 20.40 -6.94 -0.89
CA SER A 183 20.87 -6.35 0.35
C SER A 183 19.72 -5.89 1.26
N ILE A 184 20.03 -5.82 2.56
CA ILE A 184 19.18 -5.27 3.61
C ILE A 184 19.96 -4.14 4.28
N LEU A 185 19.48 -2.90 4.17
CA LEU A 185 20.00 -1.75 4.90
C LEU A 185 19.21 -1.60 6.20
N ASN A 186 19.91 -1.57 7.33
CA ASN A 186 19.29 -1.39 8.64
C ASN A 186 19.35 0.09 9.03
N LEU A 187 18.20 0.68 9.40
CA LEU A 187 18.09 2.11 9.73
C LEU A 187 17.92 2.31 11.24
N ASP A 188 18.60 3.31 11.78
CA ASP A 188 18.46 3.85 13.15
C ASP A 188 17.27 4.81 13.30
N TYR A 189 16.36 4.85 12.32
CA TYR A 189 15.19 5.75 12.28
C TYR A 189 14.04 5.14 11.47
N VAL A 190 12.83 5.64 11.69
CA VAL A 190 11.63 5.25 10.91
C VAL A 190 11.67 5.91 9.52
N PRO A 191 11.75 5.13 8.42
CA PRO A 191 11.79 5.66 7.06
C PRO A 191 10.40 6.01 6.55
N LYS A 192 10.27 7.04 5.71
CA LYS A 192 8.96 7.45 5.15
C LYS A 192 8.80 7.25 3.65
N THR A 193 9.78 7.66 2.84
CA THR A 193 9.79 7.40 1.40
C THR A 193 11.20 7.02 0.93
N VAL A 194 11.25 6.15 -0.09
CA VAL A 194 12.47 5.70 -0.76
C VAL A 194 12.42 6.09 -2.24
N CYS A 195 13.52 6.56 -2.80
CA CYS A 195 13.65 6.92 -4.20
C CYS A 195 14.99 6.46 -4.76
N TRP A 196 14.96 5.69 -5.84
CA TRP A 196 16.14 5.47 -6.67
C TRP A 196 16.58 6.77 -7.33
N ILE A 197 17.89 7.01 -7.30
CA ILE A 197 18.54 8.18 -7.87
C ILE A 197 19.69 7.65 -8.72
N HIS A 198 19.44 7.43 -10.00
CA HIS A 198 20.51 7.10 -10.93
C HIS A 198 20.12 7.40 -12.37
N GLY A 199 21.09 7.89 -13.13
CA GLY A 199 20.98 7.96 -14.57
C GLY A 199 20.92 6.55 -15.19
N ARG A 200 20.31 6.44 -16.37
CA ARG A 200 20.44 5.25 -17.22
C ARG A 200 21.92 4.95 -17.49
N GLY A 201 22.38 3.77 -17.07
CA GLY A 201 23.78 3.34 -17.24
C GLY A 201 24.77 3.94 -16.23
N ALA A 202 24.31 4.62 -15.18
CA ALA A 202 25.18 5.06 -14.10
C ALA A 202 25.82 3.87 -13.37
N SER A 203 27.15 3.88 -13.22
CA SER A 203 27.89 2.78 -12.58
C SER A 203 27.63 2.64 -11.08
N PHE A 204 27.19 3.72 -10.43
CA PHE A 204 26.91 3.81 -9.00
C PHE A 204 25.44 4.25 -8.83
N PRO A 205 24.50 3.31 -8.63
CA PRO A 205 23.13 3.67 -8.32
C PRO A 205 23.07 4.25 -6.90
N LEU A 206 22.36 5.36 -6.71
CA LEU A 206 22.15 5.95 -5.38
C LEU A 206 20.71 5.70 -4.93
N LEU A 207 20.50 5.65 -3.61
CA LEU A 207 19.20 5.45 -3.00
C LEU A 207 18.94 6.51 -1.94
N ALA A 208 17.98 7.40 -2.17
CA ALA A 208 17.54 8.36 -1.16
C ALA A 208 16.44 7.77 -0.28
N VAL A 209 16.56 7.99 1.03
CA VAL A 209 15.59 7.58 2.04
C VAL A 209 15.32 8.77 2.97
N SER A 210 14.04 9.11 3.16
CA SER A 210 13.64 10.15 4.12
C SER A 210 13.22 9.57 5.48
N SER A 211 13.34 10.38 6.53
CA SER A 211 12.80 10.07 7.86
C SER A 211 11.35 10.55 8.00
N GLU A 212 10.53 9.81 8.76
CA GLU A 212 9.16 10.24 9.11
C GLU A 212 9.12 11.38 10.12
N GLU A 213 10.06 11.40 11.08
CA GLU A 213 10.06 12.35 12.20
C GLU A 213 10.82 13.65 11.90
N LYS A 214 11.78 13.61 10.98
CA LYS A 214 12.84 14.62 10.85
C LYS A 214 13.04 15.06 9.39
N PRO A 215 13.42 16.32 9.11
CA PRO A 215 13.33 16.96 7.78
C PRO A 215 14.43 16.60 6.76
N TRP A 216 15.25 15.60 7.04
CA TRP A 216 16.48 15.31 6.32
C TRP A 216 16.37 14.04 5.48
N ILE A 217 17.18 13.98 4.42
CA ILE A 217 17.25 12.86 3.48
C ILE A 217 18.64 12.23 3.63
N ARG A 218 18.71 10.90 3.78
CA ARG A 218 19.96 10.14 3.65
C ARG A 218 20.09 9.64 2.22
N ILE A 219 21.29 9.75 1.66
CA ILE A 219 21.67 9.08 0.41
C ILE A 219 22.54 7.88 0.78
N TYR A 220 22.14 6.70 0.33
CA TYR A 220 22.83 5.42 0.48
C TYR A 220 23.40 4.96 -0.87
N ASP A 221 24.35 4.04 -0.82
CA ASP A 221 24.72 3.23 -1.98
C ASP A 221 23.56 2.29 -2.33
N GLY A 222 23.08 2.40 -3.57
CA GLY A 222 21.99 1.59 -4.10
C GLY A 222 22.37 0.13 -4.39
N ARG A 223 23.66 -0.25 -4.32
CA ARG A 223 24.06 -1.66 -4.26
C ARG A 223 23.79 -2.28 -2.89
N GLY A 224 23.76 -1.44 -1.86
CA GLY A 224 23.64 -1.88 -0.46
C GLY A 224 24.93 -2.51 0.09
N ASP A 225 26.08 -2.25 -0.53
CA ASP A 225 27.41 -2.69 -0.06
C ASP A 225 27.79 -1.96 1.25
N ASN A 226 27.34 -0.71 1.42
CA ASN A 226 27.55 0.09 2.63
C ASN A 226 26.24 0.31 3.42
N GLN A 227 26.27 0.05 4.73
CA GLN A 227 25.17 0.31 5.66
C GLN A 227 25.10 1.78 6.12
N GLU A 228 26.20 2.53 6.02
CA GLU A 228 26.23 3.95 6.35
C GLU A 228 25.78 4.83 5.17
N PRO A 229 25.11 5.97 5.43
CA PRO A 229 24.77 6.92 4.39
C PRO A 229 26.03 7.61 3.85
N LEU A 230 26.12 7.70 2.52
CA LEU A 230 27.14 8.47 1.83
C LEU A 230 26.99 9.98 2.12
N HIS A 231 25.74 10.47 2.14
CA HIS A 231 25.43 11.88 2.37
C HIS A 231 24.16 12.07 3.21
N ILE A 232 24.12 13.18 3.96
CA ILE A 232 23.02 13.56 4.86
C ILE A 232 22.57 14.99 4.52
N LEU A 233 21.43 15.11 3.84
CA LEU A 233 20.87 16.39 3.39
C LEU A 233 19.95 16.98 4.47
N LYS A 234 20.47 17.89 5.30
CA LYS A 234 19.71 18.48 6.42
C LYS A 234 18.91 19.74 6.07
N ASN A 235 19.26 20.42 4.98
CA ASN A 235 18.85 21.81 4.74
C ASN A 235 17.86 21.99 3.57
N ILE A 236 17.47 20.90 2.88
CA ILE A 236 16.55 20.96 1.73
C ILE A 236 15.14 21.35 2.20
N HIS A 237 14.62 20.66 3.21
CA HIS A 237 13.27 20.88 3.75
C HIS A 237 13.30 21.36 5.21
N LYS A 238 12.19 21.95 5.65
CA LYS A 238 11.98 22.36 7.06
C LYS A 238 11.08 21.40 7.83
N GLN A 239 10.32 20.55 7.13
CA GLN A 239 9.47 19.50 7.71
C GLN A 239 9.85 18.13 7.13
N PRO A 240 9.41 17.01 7.75
CA PRO A 240 9.73 15.67 7.25
C PRO A 240 9.28 15.47 5.81
N VAL A 241 10.11 14.77 5.03
CA VAL A 241 9.91 14.59 3.59
C VAL A 241 8.99 13.41 3.34
N ALA A 242 7.81 13.68 2.79
CA ALA A 242 6.76 12.70 2.58
C ALA A 242 6.89 11.96 1.24
N LEU A 243 7.39 12.64 0.19
CA LEU A 243 7.48 12.11 -1.18
C LEU A 243 8.79 12.50 -1.85
N MET A 244 9.31 11.63 -2.70
CA MET A 244 10.48 11.88 -3.56
C MET A 244 10.30 11.16 -4.90
N ALA A 245 10.74 11.78 -6.01
CA ALA A 245 10.92 11.11 -7.29
C ALA A 245 12.08 11.74 -8.08
N TYR A 246 12.85 10.91 -8.79
CA TYR A 246 13.99 11.34 -9.60
C TYR A 246 13.62 11.47 -11.08
N ASN A 247 14.06 12.57 -11.70
CA ASN A 247 13.94 12.84 -13.12
C ASN A 247 15.29 12.69 -13.83
N ASN A 248 15.42 11.64 -14.63
CA ASN A 248 16.60 11.36 -15.45
C ASN A 248 16.83 12.43 -16.54
N GLU A 249 15.81 13.11 -17.07
CA GLU A 249 15.99 14.12 -18.15
C GLU A 249 16.76 15.35 -17.62
N TYR A 250 16.52 15.75 -16.36
CA TYR A 250 17.10 16.97 -15.77
C TYR A 250 18.19 16.68 -14.71
N ASN A 251 18.50 15.40 -14.44
CA ASN A 251 19.31 14.95 -13.29
C ASN A 251 18.83 15.55 -11.95
N CYS A 252 17.52 15.59 -11.75
CA CYS A 252 16.89 16.33 -10.64
C CYS A 252 15.95 15.44 -9.85
N VAL A 253 16.09 15.42 -8.53
CA VAL A 253 15.07 14.90 -7.62
C VAL A 253 14.08 16.01 -7.30
N ILE A 254 12.79 15.71 -7.37
CA ILE A 254 11.75 16.50 -6.70
C ILE A 254 11.43 15.82 -5.38
N SER A 255 11.40 16.59 -4.28
CA SER A 255 10.91 16.12 -2.98
C SER A 255 9.85 17.05 -2.41
N ALA A 256 8.88 16.49 -1.69
CA ALA A 256 7.79 17.24 -1.05
C ALA A 256 7.72 16.93 0.46
N ASP A 257 7.60 17.97 1.29
CA ASP A 257 7.43 17.83 2.73
C ASP A 257 5.96 17.68 3.17
N GLN A 258 5.77 17.27 4.42
CA GLN A 258 4.46 17.18 5.09
C GLN A 258 3.72 18.52 5.20
N GLY A 259 4.37 19.65 4.88
CA GLY A 259 3.80 21.00 4.87
C GLY A 259 3.38 21.49 3.48
N GLY A 260 3.51 20.65 2.45
CA GLY A 260 3.19 20.99 1.06
C GLY A 260 4.25 21.83 0.36
N MET A 261 5.47 21.94 0.89
CA MET A 261 6.59 22.53 0.16
C MET A 261 7.19 21.52 -0.80
N ILE A 262 7.33 21.91 -2.07
CA ILE A 262 8.07 21.14 -3.08
C ILE A 262 9.44 21.80 -3.30
N GLU A 263 10.51 21.00 -3.25
CA GLU A 263 11.89 21.42 -3.52
C GLU A 263 12.52 20.59 -4.65
N TYR A 264 13.48 21.19 -5.33
CA TYR A 264 14.23 20.61 -6.45
C TYR A 264 15.70 20.57 -6.06
N TRP A 265 16.35 19.41 -6.22
CA TRP A 265 17.76 19.23 -5.89
C TRP A 265 18.39 18.16 -6.79
N GLN A 266 19.66 18.36 -7.17
CA GLN A 266 20.45 17.39 -7.90
C GLN A 266 21.17 16.43 -6.93
N PRO A 267 21.48 15.19 -7.33
CA PRO A 267 22.09 14.20 -6.44
C PRO A 267 23.60 14.36 -6.23
N GLU A 268 24.18 15.42 -6.78
CA GLU A 268 25.59 15.76 -6.71
C GLU A 268 25.79 16.99 -5.82
N SER A 269 26.83 17.00 -4.99
CA SER A 269 27.20 18.15 -4.15
C SER A 269 27.33 19.41 -5.01
N PRO A 270 26.70 20.55 -4.67
CA PRO A 270 26.18 20.94 -3.34
C PRO A 270 24.72 20.53 -3.02
N PHE A 271 24.08 19.67 -3.84
CA PHE A 271 22.67 19.27 -3.69
C PHE A 271 21.66 20.42 -3.86
N GLU A 272 22.00 21.40 -4.68
CA GLU A 272 21.12 22.50 -5.06
C GLU A 272 20.26 22.13 -6.28
N LYS A 273 19.29 22.98 -6.66
CA LYS A 273 18.56 22.81 -7.91
C LYS A 273 19.55 22.87 -9.10
N PRO A 274 19.33 22.11 -10.19
CA PRO A 274 20.14 22.27 -11.39
C PRO A 274 19.80 23.57 -12.13
N ASP A 275 20.68 23.98 -13.05
CA ASP A 275 20.53 25.22 -13.86
C ASP A 275 19.59 25.06 -15.05
N ASN A 276 19.25 23.83 -15.43
CA ASN A 276 18.32 23.50 -16.53
C ASN A 276 16.84 23.61 -16.16
N VAL A 277 16.51 23.91 -14.89
CA VAL A 277 15.17 24.25 -14.42
C VAL A 277 15.07 25.74 -14.05
N PHE A 278 13.87 26.21 -13.72
CA PHE A 278 13.54 27.59 -13.38
C PHE A 278 14.63 28.31 -12.56
N MET A 279 14.93 29.56 -12.94
CA MET A 279 15.95 30.37 -12.25
C MET A 279 15.49 30.78 -10.84
N MET A 280 14.26 31.28 -10.72
CA MET A 280 13.73 31.91 -9.50
C MET A 280 12.48 31.16 -9.03
N LYS A 281 12.50 30.62 -7.81
CA LYS A 281 11.36 29.86 -7.26
C LYS A 281 10.06 30.69 -7.16
N SER A 282 10.19 32.01 -6.98
CA SER A 282 9.05 32.95 -7.00
C SER A 282 8.32 33.05 -8.35
N SER A 283 8.94 32.60 -9.46
CA SER A 283 8.31 32.55 -10.79
C SER A 283 7.53 31.26 -11.07
N THR A 284 7.50 30.35 -10.09
CA THR A 284 6.87 29.01 -10.17
C THR A 284 5.53 28.98 -9.43
N ASN A 285 4.78 27.89 -9.59
CA ASN A 285 3.57 27.61 -8.80
C ASN A 285 3.81 26.57 -7.69
N LEU A 286 5.07 26.27 -7.33
CA LEU A 286 5.39 25.23 -6.35
C LEU A 286 4.89 25.52 -4.92
N PHE A 287 4.47 26.76 -4.63
CA PHE A 287 3.84 27.15 -3.36
C PHE A 287 2.32 26.92 -3.30
N GLU A 288 1.69 26.45 -4.39
CA GLU A 288 0.24 26.32 -4.51
C GLU A 288 -0.38 25.43 -3.42
N PHE A 289 0.29 24.33 -3.05
CA PHE A 289 -0.15 23.43 -1.99
C PHE A 289 -0.26 24.12 -0.64
N LYS A 290 0.77 24.89 -0.28
CA LYS A 290 0.84 25.68 0.97
C LYS A 290 -0.21 26.79 0.99
N LYS A 291 -0.46 27.45 -0.16
CA LYS A 291 -1.56 28.41 -0.32
C LYS A 291 -2.93 27.75 -0.12
N ALA A 292 -3.12 26.56 -0.68
CA ALA A 292 -4.34 25.75 -0.55
C ALA A 292 -4.46 24.98 0.78
N LYS A 293 -3.48 25.07 1.69
CA LYS A 293 -3.36 24.27 2.93
C LYS A 293 -3.55 22.77 2.68
N SER A 294 -2.94 22.28 1.59
CA SER A 294 -2.99 20.90 1.13
C SER A 294 -1.59 20.30 1.07
N VAL A 295 -1.51 18.98 1.14
CA VAL A 295 -0.26 18.21 1.09
C VAL A 295 -0.36 17.18 -0.04
N PRO A 296 0.63 17.08 -0.95
CA PRO A 296 0.64 16.03 -1.97
C PRO A 296 0.79 14.65 -1.30
N SER A 297 -0.02 13.69 -1.75
CA SER A 297 -0.03 12.28 -1.31
C SER A 297 0.65 11.33 -2.29
N THR A 298 0.81 11.77 -3.54
CA THR A 298 1.54 11.07 -4.60
C THR A 298 2.30 12.10 -5.43
N LEU A 299 3.42 11.67 -6.01
CA LEU A 299 4.23 12.46 -6.93
C LEU A 299 4.75 11.51 -8.01
N THR A 300 4.33 11.71 -9.25
CA THR A 300 4.71 10.88 -10.40
C THR A 300 5.23 11.76 -11.51
N ILE A 301 6.39 11.42 -12.07
CA ILE A 301 7.00 12.12 -13.20
C ILE A 301 6.53 11.42 -14.49
N SER A 302 6.22 12.19 -15.53
CA SER A 302 5.86 11.64 -16.84
C SER A 302 7.04 10.87 -17.47
N PRO A 303 6.80 9.79 -18.23
CA PRO A 303 7.87 9.04 -18.92
C PRO A 303 8.74 9.88 -19.85
N THR A 304 8.24 11.04 -20.29
CA THR A 304 8.99 12.00 -21.11
C THR A 304 9.94 12.90 -20.31
N GLY A 305 9.83 12.96 -18.98
CA GLY A 305 10.58 13.87 -18.10
C GLY A 305 10.00 15.29 -17.98
N LYS A 306 9.15 15.72 -18.90
CA LYS A 306 8.78 17.15 -19.05
C LYS A 306 7.71 17.65 -18.09
N GLN A 307 6.89 16.76 -17.57
CA GLN A 307 5.83 17.08 -16.62
C GLN A 307 5.89 16.15 -15.41
N PHE A 308 5.35 16.63 -14.28
CA PHE A 308 5.03 15.78 -13.13
C PHE A 308 3.60 16.08 -12.65
N THR A 309 2.99 15.07 -12.04
CA THR A 309 1.63 15.13 -11.51
C THR A 309 1.63 14.77 -10.02
N THR A 310 0.62 15.28 -9.33
CA THR A 310 0.43 15.13 -7.89
C THR A 310 -1.06 15.06 -7.59
N PHE A 311 -1.43 14.36 -6.52
CA PHE A 311 -2.79 14.35 -5.96
C PHE A 311 -2.70 14.70 -4.49
N SER A 312 -3.47 15.68 -4.03
CA SER A 312 -3.33 16.27 -2.69
C SER A 312 -4.57 16.15 -1.82
N PHE A 313 -4.34 16.23 -0.50
CA PHE A 313 -5.38 16.23 0.53
C PHE A 313 -5.22 17.45 1.45
N PRO A 314 -6.31 17.97 2.05
CA PRO A 314 -7.69 17.47 1.97
C PRO A 314 -8.46 17.96 0.73
N ASP A 315 -7.84 18.74 -0.16
CA ASP A 315 -8.51 19.41 -1.27
C ASP A 315 -8.90 18.48 -2.44
N ARG A 316 -8.32 17.27 -2.52
CA ARG A 316 -8.61 16.23 -3.54
C ARG A 316 -8.46 16.73 -4.97
N LYS A 317 -7.40 17.51 -5.22
CA LYS A 317 -7.11 18.03 -6.56
C LYS A 317 -5.89 17.33 -7.15
N ILE A 318 -5.97 17.01 -8.44
CA ILE A 318 -4.84 16.54 -9.22
C ILE A 318 -4.21 17.75 -9.88
N ARG A 319 -2.93 18.01 -9.62
CA ARG A 319 -2.18 19.13 -10.19
C ARG A 319 -1.04 18.62 -11.06
N ILE A 320 -1.05 19.01 -12.34
CA ILE A 320 0.02 18.77 -13.31
C ILE A 320 0.86 20.03 -13.42
N PHE A 321 2.17 19.89 -13.34
CA PHE A 321 3.15 20.96 -13.47
C PHE A 321 4.09 20.67 -14.64
N ASP A 322 4.54 21.74 -15.29
CA ASP A 322 5.73 21.69 -16.14
C ASP A 322 6.97 21.55 -15.26
N PHE A 323 7.84 20.58 -15.56
CA PHE A 323 9.01 20.26 -14.74
C PHE A 323 10.08 21.35 -14.83
N ALA A 324 10.40 21.78 -16.06
CA ALA A 324 11.45 22.77 -16.29
C ALA A 324 11.06 24.13 -15.71
N SER A 325 9.82 24.58 -15.93
CA SER A 325 9.37 25.90 -15.50
C SER A 325 8.78 25.94 -14.09
N GLY A 326 8.49 24.79 -13.47
CA GLY A 326 7.80 24.69 -12.18
C GLY A 326 6.38 25.30 -12.16
N LYS A 327 5.77 25.57 -13.31
CA LYS A 327 4.46 26.25 -13.41
C LYS A 327 3.34 25.23 -13.45
N LEU A 328 2.21 25.61 -12.87
CA LEU A 328 0.99 24.81 -12.88
C LEU A 328 0.44 24.79 -14.30
N TYR A 329 0.43 23.60 -14.92
CA TYR A 329 -0.10 23.40 -16.26
C TYR A 329 -1.63 23.22 -16.22
N ARG A 330 -2.13 22.34 -15.34
CA ARG A 330 -3.55 22.08 -15.12
C ARG A 330 -3.87 21.60 -13.71
N THR A 331 -5.12 21.82 -13.31
CA THR A 331 -5.73 21.26 -12.11
C THR A 331 -7.02 20.54 -12.48
N TYR A 332 -7.25 19.36 -11.91
CA TYR A 332 -8.52 18.64 -11.93
C TYR A 332 -9.07 18.58 -10.51
N ASP A 333 -10.36 18.86 -10.34
CA ASP A 333 -11.03 18.88 -9.05
C ASP A 333 -11.85 17.60 -8.88
N GLU A 334 -11.46 16.75 -7.94
CA GLU A 334 -12.19 15.54 -7.53
C GLU A 334 -12.64 15.67 -6.07
N SER A 335 -12.91 16.91 -5.62
CA SER A 335 -13.48 17.17 -4.30
C SER A 335 -14.90 16.64 -4.18
N LEU A 336 -15.28 16.24 -2.97
CA LEU A 336 -16.61 15.69 -2.68
C LEU A 336 -17.73 16.67 -3.03
N GLN A 337 -17.47 17.97 -2.90
CA GLN A 337 -18.40 19.03 -3.29
C GLN A 337 -18.62 19.01 -4.80
N THR A 338 -17.56 19.12 -5.60
CA THR A 338 -17.64 19.09 -7.07
C THR A 338 -18.31 17.82 -7.59
N ILE A 339 -18.01 16.65 -6.99
CA ILE A 339 -18.67 15.38 -7.35
C ILE A 339 -20.18 15.40 -7.04
N THR A 340 -20.57 15.98 -5.90
CA THR A 340 -21.99 16.12 -5.51
C THR A 340 -22.71 17.10 -6.42
N ASP A 341 -22.10 18.23 -6.74
CA ASP A 341 -22.66 19.26 -7.64
C ASP A 341 -22.83 18.69 -9.06
N MET A 342 -21.86 17.94 -9.57
CA MET A 342 -21.94 17.27 -10.88
C MET A 342 -23.08 16.24 -10.95
N GLN A 343 -23.30 15.47 -9.87
CA GLN A 343 -24.39 14.51 -9.76
C GLN A 343 -25.77 15.22 -9.71
N GLN A 344 -25.88 16.32 -8.96
CA GLN A 344 -27.13 17.10 -8.88
C GLN A 344 -27.46 17.84 -10.18
N ALA A 345 -26.46 18.42 -10.84
CA ALA A 345 -26.61 19.14 -12.09
C ALA A 345 -26.73 18.23 -13.33
N ASP A 346 -26.67 16.91 -13.16
CA ASP A 346 -26.69 15.91 -14.25
C ASP A 346 -25.56 16.13 -15.29
N THR A 347 -24.41 16.61 -14.81
CA THR A 347 -23.19 16.87 -15.62
C THR A 347 -22.05 15.89 -15.32
N ALA A 348 -22.29 14.93 -14.42
CA ALA A 348 -21.42 13.79 -14.18
C ALA A 348 -21.19 12.94 -15.45
N ILE A 349 -20.10 12.16 -15.46
CA ILE A 349 -19.81 11.20 -16.55
C ILE A 349 -20.92 10.14 -16.65
N GLU A 350 -21.48 9.77 -15.50
CA GLU A 350 -22.58 8.83 -15.34
C GLU A 350 -23.41 9.29 -14.16
N LYS A 351 -24.74 9.26 -14.31
CA LYS A 351 -25.67 9.50 -13.22
C LYS A 351 -25.87 8.19 -12.46
N LEU A 352 -25.30 8.10 -11.26
CA LEU A 352 -25.48 6.94 -10.38
C LEU A 352 -26.84 7.00 -9.68
N GLU A 353 -27.41 5.86 -9.30
CA GLU A 353 -28.55 5.82 -8.38
C GLU A 353 -28.15 6.35 -7.00
N ASP A 354 -29.04 7.08 -6.31
CA ASP A 354 -28.73 7.77 -5.05
C ASP A 354 -28.15 6.84 -3.95
N VAL A 355 -28.60 5.58 -3.91
CA VAL A 355 -28.11 4.57 -2.96
C VAL A 355 -26.68 4.13 -3.28
N GLU A 356 -26.34 3.97 -4.56
CA GLU A 356 -24.99 3.64 -5.01
C GLU A 356 -24.05 4.85 -4.87
N PHE A 357 -24.53 6.04 -5.24
CA PHE A 357 -23.84 7.31 -5.08
C PHE A 357 -23.48 7.55 -3.60
N GLY A 358 -24.45 7.42 -2.69
CA GLY A 358 -24.26 7.55 -1.25
C GLY A 358 -23.23 6.56 -0.69
N ARG A 359 -23.27 5.29 -1.15
CA ARG A 359 -22.28 4.27 -0.75
C ARG A 359 -20.87 4.63 -1.22
N ARG A 360 -20.72 5.03 -2.49
CA ARG A 360 -19.42 5.40 -3.07
C ARG A 360 -18.85 6.69 -2.47
N ILE A 361 -19.69 7.68 -2.12
CA ILE A 361 -19.29 8.87 -1.35
C ILE A 361 -18.84 8.50 0.07
N GLY A 362 -19.46 7.50 0.70
CA GLY A 362 -18.98 6.94 1.97
C GLY A 362 -17.53 6.44 1.86
N VAL A 363 -17.25 5.59 0.86
CA VAL A 363 -15.89 5.11 0.59
C VAL A 363 -14.91 6.26 0.30
N GLU A 364 -15.32 7.27 -0.47
CA GLU A 364 -14.46 8.44 -0.71
C GLU A 364 -14.11 9.18 0.59
N ARG A 365 -15.05 9.33 1.54
CA ARG A 365 -14.76 9.95 2.86
C ARG A 365 -13.74 9.13 3.65
N ASP A 366 -13.90 7.81 3.69
CA ASP A 366 -13.01 6.89 4.42
C ASP A 366 -11.55 6.89 3.88
N LEU A 367 -11.33 7.28 2.63
CA LEU A 367 -9.99 7.37 2.03
C LEU A 367 -9.14 8.54 2.55
N ASP A 368 -9.69 9.50 3.29
CA ASP A 368 -8.97 10.67 3.79
C ASP A 368 -8.20 10.41 5.10
N ASN A 369 -7.46 9.30 5.14
CA ASN A 369 -6.68 8.87 6.29
C ASN A 369 -5.18 8.81 5.90
N PRO A 370 -4.24 9.27 6.76
CA PRO A 370 -2.80 9.09 6.56
C PRO A 370 -2.33 7.69 6.13
N LEU A 371 -3.04 6.62 6.50
CA LEU A 371 -2.73 5.23 6.09
C LEU A 371 -3.13 4.91 4.64
N THR A 372 -4.21 5.51 4.13
CA THR A 372 -4.73 5.24 2.77
C THR A 372 -4.21 6.23 1.74
N ARG A 373 -3.89 7.46 2.14
CA ARG A 373 -3.38 8.52 1.24
C ARG A 373 -2.18 8.06 0.36
N PRO A 374 -1.13 7.38 0.88
CA PRO A 374 0.01 6.95 0.05
C PRO A 374 -0.31 5.81 -0.94
N ARG A 375 -1.46 5.12 -0.75
CA ARG A 375 -1.88 4.00 -1.59
C ARG A 375 -2.64 4.46 -2.84
N MET A 376 -2.85 5.76 -3.02
CA MET A 376 -3.43 6.34 -4.23
C MET A 376 -2.32 6.98 -5.09
N ASN A 377 -2.42 6.82 -6.41
CA ASN A 377 -1.51 7.49 -7.33
C ASN A 377 -2.23 8.03 -8.58
N VAL A 378 -1.47 8.78 -9.38
CA VAL A 378 -1.86 9.25 -10.71
C VAL A 378 -0.71 8.89 -11.64
N VAL A 379 -0.98 8.07 -12.65
CA VAL A 379 0.05 7.62 -13.61
C VAL A 379 -0.14 8.32 -14.95
N PHE A 380 0.94 8.44 -15.72
CA PHE A 380 0.89 8.90 -17.10
C PHE A 380 0.86 7.69 -18.06
N ASP A 381 0.45 7.93 -19.30
CA ASP A 381 0.78 7.04 -20.42
C ASP A 381 2.24 7.23 -20.89
N GLU A 382 2.76 6.30 -21.70
CA GLU A 382 4.10 6.38 -22.29
C GLU A 382 4.38 7.69 -23.02
N THR A 383 3.36 8.30 -23.63
CA THR A 383 3.51 9.55 -24.38
C THR A 383 3.43 10.81 -23.51
N GLY A 384 2.95 10.69 -22.26
CA GLY A 384 2.72 11.80 -21.34
C GLY A 384 1.58 12.74 -21.74
N ASN A 385 0.66 12.31 -22.61
CA ASN A 385 -0.51 13.10 -23.05
C ASN A 385 -1.79 12.77 -22.28
N PHE A 386 -1.83 11.60 -21.63
CA PHE A 386 -2.92 11.17 -20.76
C PHE A 386 -2.44 11.01 -19.32
N ILE A 387 -3.29 11.40 -18.37
CA ILE A 387 -3.22 10.90 -16.99
C ILE A 387 -4.29 9.83 -16.76
N LEU A 388 -3.97 8.85 -15.93
CA LEU A 388 -4.88 7.83 -15.42
C LEU A 388 -4.89 7.92 -13.89
N TYR A 389 -6.08 7.94 -13.30
CA TYR A 389 -6.24 7.99 -11.85
C TYR A 389 -7.53 7.32 -11.39
N GLY A 390 -7.50 6.76 -10.19
CA GLY A 390 -8.68 6.19 -9.55
C GLY A 390 -9.65 7.28 -9.11
N SER A 391 -10.93 7.10 -9.41
CA SER A 391 -12.03 7.97 -9.02
C SER A 391 -13.23 7.16 -8.53
N MET A 392 -14.27 7.85 -8.03
CA MET A 392 -15.58 7.28 -7.70
C MET A 392 -16.23 6.47 -8.85
N TYR A 393 -15.92 6.82 -10.11
CA TYR A 393 -16.47 6.19 -11.31
C TYR A 393 -15.57 5.09 -11.90
N GLY A 394 -14.52 4.67 -11.17
CA GLY A 394 -13.46 3.81 -11.72
C GLY A 394 -12.23 4.62 -12.14
N VAL A 395 -11.37 4.06 -13.01
CA VAL A 395 -10.14 4.72 -13.46
C VAL A 395 -10.45 5.66 -14.63
N LYS A 396 -10.36 6.97 -14.41
CA LYS A 396 -10.53 7.98 -15.46
C LYS A 396 -9.24 8.11 -16.27
N VAL A 397 -9.35 8.08 -17.59
CA VAL A 397 -8.29 8.46 -18.53
C VAL A 397 -8.59 9.86 -19.06
N VAL A 398 -7.72 10.83 -18.77
CA VAL A 398 -7.95 12.24 -19.12
C VAL A 398 -6.87 12.76 -20.08
N ASN A 399 -7.30 13.30 -21.23
CA ASN A 399 -6.43 14.00 -22.17
C ASN A 399 -6.00 15.35 -21.58
N ILE A 400 -4.71 15.46 -21.28
CA ILE A 400 -4.07 16.63 -20.68
C ILE A 400 -4.08 17.82 -21.65
N LEU A 401 -4.03 17.61 -22.96
CA LEU A 401 -4.08 18.71 -23.93
C LEU A 401 -5.51 19.24 -24.10
N THR A 402 -6.48 18.35 -24.34
CA THR A 402 -7.87 18.73 -24.71
C THR A 402 -8.80 18.93 -23.51
N ASN A 403 -8.37 18.54 -22.30
CA ASN A 403 -9.16 18.57 -21.07
C ASN A 403 -10.47 17.76 -21.16
N LYS A 404 -10.38 16.52 -21.64
CA LYS A 404 -11.51 15.60 -21.78
C LYS A 404 -11.20 14.26 -21.14
N VAL A 405 -12.20 13.65 -20.50
CA VAL A 405 -12.19 12.21 -20.23
C VAL A 405 -12.33 11.50 -21.57
N VAL A 406 -11.43 10.55 -21.84
CA VAL A 406 -11.37 9.80 -23.10
C VAL A 406 -11.89 8.38 -22.90
N LYS A 407 -11.65 7.81 -21.72
CA LYS A 407 -12.07 6.45 -21.35
C LYS A 407 -12.21 6.35 -19.83
N VAL A 408 -13.06 5.44 -19.37
CA VAL A 408 -13.18 5.08 -17.95
C VAL A 408 -13.12 3.56 -17.84
N TYR A 409 -12.24 3.04 -16.99
CA TYR A 409 -12.13 1.60 -16.70
C TYR A 409 -12.81 1.24 -15.39
N GLY A 410 -13.49 0.09 -15.36
CA GLY A 410 -14.16 -0.42 -14.17
C GLY A 410 -15.42 0.37 -13.78
N GLN A 411 -16.02 1.10 -14.72
CA GLN A 411 -17.19 1.96 -14.49
C GLN A 411 -18.38 1.19 -13.86
N GLU A 412 -18.71 0.05 -14.46
CA GLU A 412 -19.74 -0.88 -13.98
C GLU A 412 -19.35 -1.68 -12.72
N GLU A 413 -18.10 -1.58 -12.26
CA GLU A 413 -17.59 -2.38 -11.15
C GLU A 413 -17.69 -1.60 -9.83
N SER A 414 -18.17 -2.23 -8.77
CA SER A 414 -18.48 -1.58 -7.48
C SER A 414 -17.27 -1.41 -6.54
N PHE A 415 -16.06 -1.27 -7.08
CA PHE A 415 -14.84 -1.03 -6.30
C PHE A 415 -14.22 0.31 -6.64
N ARG A 416 -13.52 0.91 -5.65
CA ARG A 416 -12.76 2.15 -5.82
C ARG A 416 -11.30 1.81 -6.13
N PRO A 417 -10.79 2.10 -7.34
CA PRO A 417 -9.37 1.98 -7.68
C PRO A 417 -8.50 2.85 -6.77
N LEU A 418 -7.33 2.37 -6.33
CA LEU A 418 -6.39 3.15 -5.51
C LEU A 418 -5.03 3.32 -6.20
N HIS A 419 -4.20 2.27 -6.20
CA HIS A 419 -2.89 2.29 -6.83
C HIS A 419 -2.97 1.69 -8.22
N LEU A 420 -2.46 2.42 -9.21
CA LEU A 420 -2.43 2.04 -10.61
C LEU A 420 -1.00 1.75 -11.06
N SER A 421 -0.85 0.83 -11.99
CA SER A 421 0.35 0.69 -12.81
C SER A 421 -0.06 0.33 -14.25
N MET A 422 0.72 0.75 -15.24
CA MET A 422 0.38 0.51 -16.64
C MET A 422 1.60 0.02 -17.41
N TYR A 423 1.30 -0.87 -18.36
CA TYR A 423 2.21 -1.47 -19.31
C TYR A 423 1.61 -1.26 -20.70
N GLN A 424 2.37 -0.70 -21.65
CA GLN A 424 1.90 -0.45 -23.03
C GLN A 424 2.84 -1.11 -24.03
N GLY A 425 3.14 -2.39 -23.79
CA GLY A 425 4.27 -3.15 -24.33
C GLY A 425 4.49 -3.11 -25.85
N GLN A 426 5.64 -3.65 -26.26
CA GLN A 426 5.99 -3.70 -27.68
C GLN A 426 4.95 -4.51 -28.47
N PRO A 427 4.59 -4.07 -29.70
CA PRO A 427 3.69 -4.83 -30.56
C PRO A 427 4.26 -6.22 -30.86
N ASP A 428 3.43 -7.25 -30.84
CA ASP A 428 3.89 -8.62 -31.08
C ASP A 428 4.37 -8.76 -32.54
N LYS A 429 5.59 -9.29 -32.72
CA LYS A 429 6.18 -9.52 -34.03
C LYS A 429 5.56 -10.72 -34.76
N LYS A 430 4.66 -11.48 -34.11
CA LYS A 430 3.95 -12.61 -34.72
C LYS A 430 2.68 -12.16 -35.43
N LYS A 431 2.42 -12.81 -36.57
CA LYS A 431 1.43 -12.44 -37.60
C LYS A 431 -0.05 -12.63 -37.21
N VAL A 432 -0.51 -12.07 -36.09
CA VAL A 432 -1.95 -11.98 -35.78
C VAL A 432 -2.52 -10.72 -36.42
N VAL A 433 -2.69 -10.76 -37.75
CA VAL A 433 -3.45 -9.72 -38.46
C VAL A 433 -4.93 -10.02 -38.24
N THR A 434 -5.59 -9.26 -37.36
CA THR A 434 -7.06 -9.36 -37.20
C THR A 434 -7.76 -8.89 -38.48
N ILE A 435 -9.02 -9.29 -38.68
CA ILE A 435 -9.82 -8.85 -39.83
C ILE A 435 -9.97 -7.31 -39.84
N GLU A 436 -10.01 -6.69 -38.66
CA GLU A 436 -10.06 -5.24 -38.48
C GLU A 436 -8.73 -4.58 -38.82
N MET A 437 -7.59 -5.15 -38.39
CA MET A 437 -6.26 -4.68 -38.81
C MET A 437 -6.08 -4.78 -40.33
N ALA A 438 -6.57 -5.84 -40.98
CA ALA A 438 -6.54 -5.99 -42.43
C ALA A 438 -7.43 -4.97 -43.18
N ALA A 439 -8.47 -4.44 -42.53
CA ALA A 439 -9.36 -3.41 -43.07
C ALA A 439 -8.87 -1.97 -42.81
N SER A 440 -7.86 -1.78 -41.96
CA SER A 440 -7.27 -0.48 -41.65
C SER A 440 -6.22 -0.07 -42.68
N GLU A 441 -6.43 1.07 -43.37
CA GLU A 441 -5.46 1.64 -44.32
C GLU A 441 -4.20 2.24 -43.65
N ASN A 442 -4.09 2.23 -42.32
CA ASN A 442 -2.99 2.88 -41.60
C ASN A 442 -2.14 1.88 -40.79
N PRO A 443 -0.94 1.51 -41.27
CA PRO A 443 -0.05 0.56 -40.59
C PRO A 443 0.31 0.94 -39.14
N LEU A 444 0.45 2.22 -38.83
CA LEU A 444 0.76 2.67 -37.47
C LEU A 444 -0.39 2.37 -36.50
N LEU A 445 -1.64 2.49 -36.98
CA LEU A 445 -2.81 2.16 -36.17
C LEU A 445 -2.86 0.65 -35.87
N GLN A 446 -2.57 -0.17 -36.88
CA GLN A 446 -2.48 -1.63 -36.72
C GLN A 446 -1.40 -2.00 -35.69
N GLU A 447 -0.20 -1.38 -35.76
CA GLU A 447 0.86 -1.59 -34.77
C GLU A 447 0.41 -1.21 -33.36
N ALA A 448 -0.31 -0.09 -33.18
CA ALA A 448 -0.82 0.32 -31.87
C ALA A 448 -1.90 -0.63 -31.32
N GLU A 449 -2.82 -1.10 -32.17
CA GLU A 449 -3.85 -2.09 -31.81
C GLU A 449 -3.25 -3.47 -31.48
N SER A 450 -2.09 -3.80 -32.07
CA SER A 450 -1.33 -5.02 -31.76
C SER A 450 -0.48 -4.95 -30.47
N ARG A 451 -0.46 -3.81 -29.77
CA ARG A 451 0.24 -3.69 -28.48
C ARG A 451 -0.53 -4.40 -27.38
N ASP A 452 0.16 -5.26 -26.65
CA ASP A 452 -0.38 -5.91 -25.45
C ASP A 452 -0.38 -4.95 -24.25
N ALA A 453 -1.31 -3.99 -24.28
CA ALA A 453 -1.50 -3.01 -23.23
C ALA A 453 -2.25 -3.61 -22.03
N MET A 454 -1.71 -3.38 -20.82
CA MET A 454 -2.29 -3.83 -19.56
C MET A 454 -2.28 -2.69 -18.52
N LEU A 455 -3.42 -2.43 -17.91
CA LEU A 455 -3.57 -1.56 -16.73
C LEU A 455 -3.88 -2.45 -15.53
N VAL A 456 -3.12 -2.28 -14.44
CA VAL A 456 -3.33 -2.96 -13.16
C VAL A 456 -3.81 -1.95 -12.12
N SER A 457 -4.79 -2.36 -11.31
CA SER A 457 -5.32 -1.53 -10.21
C SER A 457 -5.50 -2.33 -8.93
N THR A 458 -5.12 -1.74 -7.79
CA THR A 458 -5.59 -2.20 -6.46
C THR A 458 -6.96 -1.58 -6.13
N GLY A 459 -7.72 -2.16 -5.21
CA GLY A 459 -9.05 -1.67 -4.80
C GLY A 459 -9.14 -1.35 -3.31
N SER A 460 -9.91 -0.30 -2.96
CA SER A 460 -10.18 0.05 -1.55
C SER A 460 -10.88 -1.08 -0.81
N GLY A 461 -10.27 -1.54 0.29
CA GLY A 461 -10.75 -2.66 1.09
C GLY A 461 -10.79 -4.01 0.34
N LYS A 462 -10.04 -4.15 -0.76
CA LYS A 462 -9.99 -5.38 -1.56
C LYS A 462 -8.65 -6.09 -1.39
N VAL A 463 -8.73 -7.39 -1.11
CA VAL A 463 -7.60 -8.33 -0.96
C VAL A 463 -7.13 -8.86 -2.34
N ARG A 464 -7.20 -8.01 -3.38
CA ARG A 464 -6.93 -8.38 -4.77
C ARG A 464 -6.58 -7.18 -5.64
N PHE A 465 -5.92 -7.44 -6.76
CA PHE A 465 -5.74 -6.50 -7.85
C PHE A 465 -6.49 -6.95 -9.10
N TYR A 466 -6.79 -5.98 -9.96
CA TYR A 466 -7.60 -6.12 -11.17
C TYR A 466 -6.76 -5.75 -12.40
N MET A 467 -6.83 -6.56 -13.45
CA MET A 467 -6.13 -6.36 -14.72
C MET A 467 -7.12 -6.01 -15.82
N PHE A 468 -6.91 -4.89 -16.49
CA PHE A 468 -7.60 -4.48 -17.71
C PHE A 468 -6.63 -4.72 -18.88
N THR A 469 -7.07 -5.46 -19.90
CA THR A 469 -6.25 -5.85 -21.06
C THR A 469 -7.02 -5.56 -22.36
N ASN A 470 -6.54 -6.06 -23.50
CA ASN A 470 -7.30 -6.01 -24.75
C ASN A 470 -8.41 -7.06 -24.85
N ASP A 471 -8.44 -8.07 -23.95
CA ASP A 471 -9.46 -9.12 -23.99
C ASP A 471 -10.81 -8.65 -23.42
N ASN A 472 -11.84 -8.67 -24.28
CA ASN A 472 -13.23 -8.35 -23.94
C ASN A 472 -14.11 -9.60 -23.72
N ALA A 473 -13.61 -10.82 -23.96
CA ALA A 473 -14.42 -12.04 -23.97
C ALA A 473 -14.65 -12.67 -22.59
N ALA A 474 -13.87 -12.26 -21.57
CA ALA A 474 -13.84 -12.91 -20.26
C ALA A 474 -15.19 -12.85 -19.51
N SER A 475 -15.81 -14.01 -19.26
CA SER A 475 -17.12 -14.10 -18.61
C SER A 475 -17.04 -13.79 -17.11
N LYS A 476 -18.08 -13.17 -16.52
CA LYS A 476 -18.04 -12.66 -15.13
C LYS A 476 -17.64 -13.71 -14.08
N SER A 477 -17.95 -14.99 -14.33
CA SER A 477 -17.59 -16.15 -13.50
C SER A 477 -16.10 -16.52 -13.53
N GLU A 478 -15.39 -16.23 -14.62
CA GLU A 478 -14.02 -16.73 -14.87
C GLU A 478 -12.94 -15.68 -14.56
N ARG A 479 -13.33 -14.39 -14.52
CA ARG A 479 -12.39 -13.27 -14.25
C ARG A 479 -11.81 -13.31 -12.83
N ASP A 480 -12.61 -13.73 -11.86
CA ASP A 480 -12.28 -13.66 -10.43
C ASP A 480 -11.59 -14.94 -9.95
N ILE A 481 -10.25 -15.00 -10.07
CA ILE A 481 -9.49 -16.20 -9.74
C ILE A 481 -9.13 -16.22 -8.25
N GLN A 482 -9.51 -17.30 -7.56
CA GLN A 482 -9.11 -17.58 -6.18
C GLN A 482 -7.78 -18.35 -6.13
N ASN A 483 -6.68 -17.69 -6.51
CA ASN A 483 -5.33 -18.26 -6.34
C ASN A 483 -4.95 -18.42 -4.86
N GLU A 484 -5.48 -17.57 -3.98
CA GLU A 484 -5.15 -17.54 -2.55
C GLU A 484 -6.38 -17.33 -1.67
N LYS A 485 -6.32 -17.88 -0.45
CA LYS A 485 -7.33 -17.66 0.59
C LYS A 485 -6.95 -16.42 1.41
N PRO A 486 -7.84 -15.40 1.52
CA PRO A 486 -7.61 -14.25 2.38
C PRO A 486 -7.37 -14.65 3.84
N ARG A 487 -6.60 -13.82 4.54
CA ARG A 487 -6.44 -13.94 6.00
C ARG A 487 -7.77 -13.53 6.65
N ASN A 488 -8.50 -14.49 7.21
CA ASN A 488 -9.77 -14.21 7.90
C ASN A 488 -9.53 -13.41 9.18
N VAL A 489 -9.54 -12.08 9.08
CA VAL A 489 -9.36 -11.14 10.20
C VAL A 489 -10.37 -11.40 11.33
N ASN A 490 -11.60 -11.81 10.99
CA ASN A 490 -12.61 -12.19 11.99
C ASN A 490 -12.23 -13.44 12.80
N VAL A 491 -11.51 -14.41 12.23
CA VAL A 491 -11.04 -15.59 12.97
C VAL A 491 -9.85 -15.24 13.86
N ALA A 492 -9.00 -14.28 13.44
CA ALA A 492 -7.94 -13.75 14.29
C ALA A 492 -8.51 -12.94 15.47
N LYS A 493 -9.40 -11.98 15.22
CA LYS A 493 -10.09 -11.23 16.29
C LYS A 493 -10.96 -12.11 17.17
N GLN A 494 -11.60 -13.15 16.64
CA GLN A 494 -12.31 -14.13 17.49
C GLN A 494 -11.35 -15.01 18.30
N LYS A 495 -10.16 -15.33 17.79
CA LYS A 495 -9.12 -16.02 18.58
C LYS A 495 -8.55 -15.12 19.68
N GLU A 496 -8.24 -13.87 19.37
CA GLU A 496 -7.73 -12.89 20.36
C GLU A 496 -8.82 -12.53 21.39
N ALA A 497 -10.07 -12.35 20.98
CA ALA A 497 -11.19 -12.15 21.89
C ALA A 497 -11.51 -13.40 22.72
N LYS A 498 -11.36 -14.62 22.18
CA LYS A 498 -11.45 -15.86 22.97
C LYS A 498 -10.26 -16.02 23.92
N GLN A 499 -9.04 -15.66 23.51
CA GLN A 499 -7.87 -15.65 24.40
C GLN A 499 -8.01 -14.60 25.51
N ALA A 500 -8.62 -13.44 25.26
CA ALA A 500 -8.95 -12.45 26.28
C ALA A 500 -10.16 -12.86 27.15
N ALA A 501 -11.06 -13.70 26.64
CA ALA A 501 -12.15 -14.29 27.43
C ALA A 501 -11.64 -15.39 28.37
N SER A 502 -10.69 -16.22 27.90
CA SER A 502 -10.01 -17.25 28.67
C SER A 502 -8.87 -16.66 29.52
N GLY A 503 -9.19 -16.27 30.75
CA GLY A 503 -8.17 -15.79 31.70
C GLY A 503 -6.98 -16.74 31.80
N SER A 504 -5.80 -16.17 31.93
CA SER A 504 -4.53 -16.90 32.01
C SER A 504 -4.32 -17.56 33.37
N GLN A 505 -4.95 -17.00 34.40
CA GLN A 505 -4.82 -17.37 35.80
C GLN A 505 -6.15 -17.14 36.53
N ALA A 506 -6.40 -17.92 37.57
CA ALA A 506 -7.53 -17.69 38.47
C ALA A 506 -7.11 -17.93 39.93
N VAL A 507 -7.74 -17.23 40.85
CA VAL A 507 -7.60 -17.40 42.30
C VAL A 507 -8.93 -17.88 42.84
N ILE A 508 -8.95 -19.08 43.40
CA ILE A 508 -10.10 -19.68 44.08
C ILE A 508 -9.98 -19.28 45.55
N HIS A 509 -10.83 -18.36 46.00
CA HIS A 509 -10.93 -17.99 47.41
C HIS A 509 -11.76 -19.04 48.13
N THR A 510 -11.19 -19.73 49.13
CA THR A 510 -11.91 -20.75 49.91
C THR A 510 -12.00 -20.37 51.39
N THR A 511 -12.86 -21.03 52.15
CA THR A 511 -12.93 -20.87 53.61
C THR A 511 -11.63 -21.21 54.35
N TYR A 512 -10.69 -21.91 53.71
CA TYR A 512 -9.38 -22.29 54.25
C TYR A 512 -8.20 -21.46 53.71
N GLY A 513 -8.46 -20.51 52.81
CA GLY A 513 -7.47 -19.66 52.15
C GLY A 513 -7.56 -19.70 50.62
N ASP A 514 -6.59 -19.07 49.95
CA ASP A 514 -6.61 -18.87 48.50
C ASP A 514 -5.79 -19.94 47.76
N ILE A 515 -6.35 -20.49 46.68
CA ILE A 515 -5.67 -21.41 45.77
C ILE A 515 -5.52 -20.73 44.41
N THR A 516 -4.29 -20.47 43.99
CA THR A 516 -4.01 -19.84 42.69
C THR A 516 -3.72 -20.91 41.64
N ILE A 517 -4.49 -20.92 40.55
CA ILE A 517 -4.37 -21.85 39.44
C ILE A 517 -3.95 -21.13 38.15
N ARG A 518 -3.02 -21.73 37.42
CA ARG A 518 -2.70 -21.36 36.04
C ARG A 518 -3.59 -22.17 35.11
N LEU A 519 -4.22 -21.51 34.13
CA LEU A 519 -5.12 -22.13 33.17
C LEU A 519 -4.40 -22.43 31.86
N PHE A 520 -4.88 -23.43 31.12
CA PHE A 520 -4.27 -23.91 29.87
C PHE A 520 -5.21 -23.78 28.66
N PRO A 521 -5.57 -22.55 28.23
CA PRO A 521 -6.54 -22.33 27.15
C PRO A 521 -6.08 -22.84 25.78
N GLU A 522 -4.79 -23.05 25.56
CA GLU A 522 -4.26 -23.65 24.33
C GLU A 522 -4.46 -25.18 24.27
N ALA A 523 -4.59 -25.83 25.43
CA ALA A 523 -4.71 -27.29 25.53
C ALA A 523 -6.16 -27.76 25.76
N ALA A 524 -6.93 -27.02 26.56
CA ALA A 524 -8.33 -27.31 26.87
C ALA A 524 -9.21 -26.04 26.75
N PRO A 525 -9.39 -25.50 25.52
CA PRO A 525 -10.06 -24.21 25.32
C PRO A 525 -11.51 -24.19 25.82
N LYS A 526 -12.30 -25.25 25.62
CA LYS A 526 -13.69 -25.30 26.11
C LYS A 526 -13.74 -25.42 27.63
N ALA A 527 -12.90 -26.26 28.23
CA ALA A 527 -12.88 -26.42 29.68
C ALA A 527 -12.49 -25.11 30.39
N VAL A 528 -11.51 -24.36 29.85
CA VAL A 528 -11.14 -23.03 30.36
C VAL A 528 -12.24 -22.00 30.10
N GLU A 529 -12.86 -21.96 28.91
CA GLU A 529 -13.98 -21.05 28.59
C GLU A 529 -15.17 -21.27 29.54
N ASN A 530 -15.50 -22.54 29.82
CA ASN A 530 -16.53 -22.97 30.77
C ASN A 530 -16.20 -22.50 32.21
N PHE A 531 -15.03 -22.87 32.73
CA PHE A 531 -14.60 -22.54 34.09
C PHE A 531 -14.54 -21.02 34.32
N VAL A 532 -13.91 -20.27 33.41
CA VAL A 532 -13.76 -18.80 33.53
C VAL A 532 -15.11 -18.09 33.47
N THR A 533 -16.03 -18.56 32.63
CA THR A 533 -17.35 -17.95 32.51
C THR A 533 -18.22 -18.25 33.73
N HIS A 534 -18.20 -19.48 34.26
CA HIS A 534 -18.84 -19.80 35.54
C HIS A 534 -18.26 -18.98 36.71
N ALA A 535 -16.93 -18.82 36.77
CA ALA A 535 -16.27 -17.98 37.76
C ALA A 535 -16.72 -16.51 37.69
N LYS A 536 -16.68 -15.90 36.49
CA LYS A 536 -17.14 -14.51 36.26
C LYS A 536 -18.62 -14.30 36.57
N ASN A 537 -19.46 -15.30 36.32
CA ASN A 537 -20.89 -15.28 36.63
C ASN A 537 -21.19 -15.56 38.11
N GLY A 538 -20.19 -15.82 38.95
CA GLY A 538 -20.36 -16.16 40.37
C GLY A 538 -21.00 -17.53 40.62
N TYR A 539 -21.04 -18.41 39.61
CA TYR A 539 -21.67 -19.73 39.71
C TYR A 539 -21.04 -20.62 40.80
N TYR A 540 -19.73 -20.51 40.99
CA TYR A 540 -19.00 -21.26 42.01
C TYR A 540 -19.10 -20.66 43.42
N ASN A 541 -19.76 -19.51 43.61
CA ASN A 541 -19.83 -18.84 44.90
C ASN A 541 -20.69 -19.66 45.89
N ASN A 542 -20.14 -19.95 47.06
CA ASN A 542 -20.66 -20.82 48.11
C ASN A 542 -20.78 -22.31 47.76
N ILE A 543 -20.27 -22.78 46.62
CA ILE A 543 -20.21 -24.21 46.29
C ILE A 543 -19.23 -24.92 47.23
N ILE A 544 -19.62 -26.10 47.71
CA ILE A 544 -18.84 -26.90 48.66
C ILE A 544 -17.84 -27.84 47.96
N PHE A 545 -16.79 -28.25 48.68
CA PHE A 545 -16.01 -29.43 48.35
C PHE A 545 -16.77 -30.67 48.84
N HIS A 546 -17.61 -31.24 47.98
CA HIS A 546 -18.51 -32.34 48.34
C HIS A 546 -17.79 -33.69 48.47
N ARG A 547 -16.57 -33.82 47.94
CA ARG A 547 -15.80 -35.07 47.96
C ARG A 547 -14.30 -34.79 48.12
N ILE A 548 -13.70 -35.41 49.14
CA ILE A 548 -12.29 -35.28 49.52
C ILE A 548 -11.73 -36.68 49.81
N ILE A 549 -10.67 -37.06 49.10
CA ILE A 549 -9.99 -38.34 49.26
C ILE A 549 -8.50 -38.06 49.49
N ARG A 550 -8.02 -38.39 50.70
CA ARG A 550 -6.61 -38.22 51.10
C ARG A 550 -5.68 -39.01 50.20
N LYS A 551 -4.57 -38.39 49.80
CA LYS A 551 -3.57 -38.88 48.84
C LYS A 551 -4.15 -39.20 47.46
N PHE A 552 -5.16 -38.46 47.04
CA PHE A 552 -5.77 -38.60 45.73
C PHE A 552 -6.22 -37.25 45.15
N MET A 553 -7.37 -36.71 45.59
CA MET A 553 -7.90 -35.43 45.10
C MET A 553 -8.97 -34.81 46.00
N ILE A 554 -9.25 -33.52 45.75
CA ILE A 554 -10.36 -32.75 46.30
C ILE A 554 -11.27 -32.31 45.14
N GLN A 555 -12.58 -32.57 45.23
CA GLN A 555 -13.56 -32.33 44.16
C GLN A 555 -14.65 -31.34 44.61
N THR A 556 -15.06 -30.48 43.69
CA THR A 556 -16.03 -29.40 43.90
C THR A 556 -16.73 -29.05 42.57
N GLY A 557 -17.49 -27.95 42.54
CA GLY A 557 -18.17 -27.43 41.34
C GLY A 557 -19.57 -28.01 41.09
N ASP A 558 -20.15 -28.71 42.05
CA ASP A 558 -21.56 -29.16 42.04
C ASP A 558 -22.42 -28.24 42.94
N PRO A 559 -23.42 -27.53 42.38
CA PRO A 559 -24.36 -26.71 43.17
C PRO A 559 -25.20 -27.49 44.19
N MET A 560 -25.46 -28.78 43.96
CA MET A 560 -26.26 -29.63 44.87
C MET A 560 -25.41 -30.20 46.02
N GLY A 561 -24.09 -30.30 45.83
CA GLY A 561 -23.14 -30.76 46.83
C GLY A 561 -23.26 -32.25 47.16
N ASP A 562 -23.75 -33.06 46.23
CA ASP A 562 -23.88 -34.53 46.35
C ASP A 562 -23.12 -35.31 45.27
N GLY A 563 -22.56 -34.60 44.27
CA GLY A 563 -21.79 -35.15 43.16
C GLY A 563 -22.62 -35.45 41.91
N THR A 564 -23.94 -35.24 41.93
CA THR A 564 -24.84 -35.56 40.81
C THR A 564 -25.24 -34.34 39.97
N GLY A 565 -25.09 -33.13 40.50
CA GLY A 565 -25.46 -31.88 39.83
C GLY A 565 -24.32 -31.18 39.08
N GLY A 566 -24.66 -30.06 38.46
CA GLY A 566 -23.71 -29.18 37.76
C GLY A 566 -23.83 -29.24 36.23
N GLU A 567 -24.06 -28.10 35.61
CA GLU A 567 -24.23 -27.95 34.15
C GLU A 567 -23.16 -27.01 33.59
N SER A 568 -22.73 -27.23 32.35
CA SER A 568 -21.84 -26.30 31.65
C SER A 568 -22.54 -24.98 31.30
N ILE A 569 -21.77 -23.96 30.93
CA ILE A 569 -22.29 -22.68 30.43
C ILE A 569 -23.15 -22.79 29.16
N TRP A 570 -23.18 -23.95 28.51
CA TRP A 570 -23.97 -24.24 27.32
C TRP A 570 -25.27 -25.02 27.63
N GLY A 571 -25.59 -25.27 28.91
CA GLY A 571 -26.80 -25.99 29.33
C GLY A 571 -26.83 -27.47 28.91
N LYS A 572 -25.66 -28.06 28.66
CA LYS A 572 -25.46 -29.47 28.27
C LYS A 572 -24.02 -29.92 28.51
N GLU A 573 -23.77 -31.21 28.49
CA GLU A 573 -22.42 -31.77 28.58
C GLU A 573 -21.54 -31.39 27.38
N PHE A 574 -20.21 -31.36 27.56
CA PHE A 574 -19.25 -31.10 26.50
C PHE A 574 -18.08 -32.09 26.40
N SER A 575 -17.54 -32.19 25.18
CA SER A 575 -16.46 -33.10 24.78
C SER A 575 -15.18 -32.95 25.59
N ASP A 576 -14.47 -34.06 25.82
CA ASP A 576 -13.14 -34.02 26.44
C ASP A 576 -12.08 -33.37 25.53
N GLU A 577 -11.05 -32.79 26.16
CA GLU A 577 -9.94 -32.11 25.50
C GLU A 577 -8.60 -32.66 26.03
N PHE A 578 -8.11 -33.74 25.41
CA PHE A 578 -6.84 -34.38 25.79
C PHE A 578 -5.64 -33.80 25.02
N SER A 579 -4.54 -33.56 25.73
CA SER A 579 -3.29 -33.05 25.17
C SER A 579 -2.12 -33.95 25.55
N ALA A 580 -1.32 -34.35 24.57
CA ALA A 580 -0.12 -35.17 24.80
C ALA A 580 0.96 -34.49 25.67
N LEU A 581 0.87 -33.16 25.84
CA LEU A 581 1.77 -32.36 26.68
C LEU A 581 1.30 -32.24 28.14
N LEU A 582 0.03 -32.57 28.43
CA LEU A 582 -0.55 -32.49 29.76
C LEU A 582 -0.89 -33.89 30.26
N ARG A 583 -0.35 -34.22 31.44
CA ARG A 583 -0.51 -35.50 32.12
C ARG A 583 -0.69 -35.26 33.62
N HIS A 584 -1.27 -36.21 34.32
CA HIS A 584 -1.37 -36.24 35.78
C HIS A 584 -0.02 -36.71 36.42
N ASP A 585 1.08 -36.24 35.82
CA ASP A 585 2.48 -36.54 36.16
C ASP A 585 2.93 -35.91 37.49
N LYS A 586 2.17 -34.92 37.95
CA LYS A 586 2.46 -34.06 39.11
C LYS A 586 1.20 -33.82 39.93
N PRO A 587 1.34 -33.72 41.26
CA PRO A 587 0.24 -33.29 42.12
C PRO A 587 -0.21 -31.87 41.77
N PHE A 588 -1.35 -31.46 42.31
CA PHE A 588 -1.97 -30.15 42.14
C PHE A 588 -2.42 -29.84 40.70
N THR A 589 -2.57 -30.86 39.87
CA THR A 589 -3.19 -30.77 38.53
C THR A 589 -4.70 -30.63 38.67
N VAL A 590 -5.31 -29.71 37.90
CA VAL A 590 -6.73 -29.36 37.94
C VAL A 590 -7.43 -29.89 36.69
N SER A 591 -8.43 -30.74 36.89
CA SER A 591 -9.07 -31.52 35.83
C SER A 591 -10.59 -31.57 36.00
N MET A 592 -11.31 -31.69 34.88
CA MET A 592 -12.78 -31.81 34.88
C MET A 592 -13.22 -33.15 35.49
N ALA A 593 -14.25 -33.11 36.33
CA ALA A 593 -14.94 -34.31 36.78
C ALA A 593 -16.06 -34.65 35.78
N ASN A 594 -15.99 -35.85 35.19
CA ASN A 594 -16.95 -36.37 34.24
C ASN A 594 -17.49 -37.73 34.74
N ALA A 595 -18.70 -38.11 34.31
CA ALA A 595 -19.33 -39.40 34.59
C ALA A 595 -19.03 -40.47 33.52
N GLY A 596 -18.26 -40.09 32.49
CA GLY A 596 -17.83 -40.92 31.37
C GLY A 596 -17.20 -40.06 30.27
N PRO A 597 -16.79 -40.66 29.15
CA PRO A 597 -16.22 -39.91 28.04
C PRO A 597 -17.19 -38.86 27.49
N ASN A 598 -16.73 -37.62 27.36
CA ASN A 598 -17.44 -36.45 26.83
C ASN A 598 -18.60 -35.91 27.69
N THR A 599 -18.68 -36.27 28.97
CA THR A 599 -19.75 -35.82 29.87
C THR A 599 -19.32 -34.67 30.80
N ASN A 600 -18.56 -33.67 30.31
CA ASN A 600 -18.06 -32.59 31.15
C ASN A 600 -19.17 -31.56 31.47
N GLY A 601 -19.34 -31.23 32.75
CA GLY A 601 -20.28 -30.22 33.27
C GLY A 601 -19.58 -29.03 33.92
N SER A 602 -19.98 -28.66 35.13
CA SER A 602 -19.31 -27.63 35.96
C SER A 602 -18.31 -28.18 36.98
N GLN A 603 -18.37 -29.47 37.30
CA GLN A 603 -17.57 -30.09 38.35
C GLN A 603 -16.09 -30.25 37.96
N PHE A 604 -15.19 -30.05 38.92
CA PHE A 604 -13.75 -30.25 38.73
C PHE A 604 -13.07 -30.75 40.02
N PHE A 605 -11.87 -31.29 39.89
CA PHE A 605 -11.05 -31.73 41.01
C PHE A 605 -9.61 -31.22 40.91
N ILE A 606 -8.95 -31.12 42.06
CA ILE A 606 -7.53 -30.82 42.21
C ILE A 606 -6.86 -32.06 42.81
N THR A 607 -5.90 -32.62 42.10
CA THR A 607 -5.12 -33.79 42.57
C THR A 607 -4.16 -33.40 43.69
N THR A 608 -3.90 -34.32 44.64
CA THR A 608 -2.91 -34.13 45.71
C THR A 608 -1.69 -35.04 45.56
N GLU A 609 -1.80 -36.07 44.70
CA GLU A 609 -0.74 -37.01 44.34
C GLU A 609 -0.66 -37.19 42.81
N THR A 610 0.37 -37.88 42.33
CA THR A 610 0.48 -38.27 40.91
C THR A 610 -0.55 -39.34 40.57
N THR A 611 -1.35 -39.13 39.51
CA THR A 611 -2.54 -39.94 39.22
C THR A 611 -2.64 -40.36 37.73
N PRO A 612 -1.58 -40.97 37.14
CA PRO A 612 -1.48 -41.22 35.70
C PRO A 612 -2.59 -42.12 35.11
N TRP A 613 -3.33 -42.87 35.93
CA TRP A 613 -4.50 -43.65 35.48
C TRP A 613 -5.72 -42.79 35.11
N LEU A 614 -5.67 -41.48 35.36
CA LEU A 614 -6.66 -40.47 34.95
C LEU A 614 -6.31 -39.81 33.60
N ASP A 615 -5.11 -40.06 33.07
CA ASP A 615 -4.69 -39.58 31.74
C ASP A 615 -5.61 -40.13 30.65
N ASP A 616 -5.91 -39.25 29.68
CA ASP A 616 -6.83 -39.50 28.56
C ASP A 616 -8.23 -40.01 29.00
N LYS A 617 -8.64 -39.68 30.23
CA LYS A 617 -10.00 -39.85 30.77
C LYS A 617 -10.60 -38.56 31.33
N HIS A 618 -9.78 -37.72 31.95
CA HIS A 618 -10.21 -36.42 32.50
C HIS A 618 -9.46 -35.27 31.83
N THR A 619 -10.21 -34.25 31.43
CA THR A 619 -9.67 -33.07 30.74
C THR A 619 -8.88 -32.19 31.72
N ILE A 620 -7.55 -32.11 31.53
CA ILE A 620 -6.67 -31.22 32.31
C ILE A 620 -6.76 -29.80 31.74
N PHE A 621 -7.27 -28.86 32.53
CA PHE A 621 -7.45 -27.47 32.10
C PHE A 621 -6.65 -26.45 32.93
N GLY A 622 -6.01 -26.88 34.01
CA GLY A 622 -5.12 -26.03 34.80
C GLY A 622 -4.21 -26.79 35.76
N ARG A 623 -3.40 -26.04 36.50
CA ARG A 623 -2.54 -26.56 37.58
C ARG A 623 -2.39 -25.48 38.65
N ALA A 624 -2.50 -25.84 39.92
CA ALA A 624 -2.22 -24.88 40.99
C ALA A 624 -0.74 -24.48 40.97
N ILE A 625 -0.47 -23.23 41.33
CA ILE A 625 0.87 -22.64 41.38
C ILE A 625 1.17 -21.98 42.73
N GLN A 626 0.14 -21.62 43.51
CA GLN A 626 0.24 -21.13 44.89
C GLN A 626 -0.98 -21.62 45.70
N GLY A 627 -0.87 -21.67 47.03
CA GLY A 627 -1.92 -22.22 47.91
C GLY A 627 -1.88 -23.74 48.08
N MET A 628 -0.74 -24.39 47.85
CA MET A 628 -0.59 -25.84 48.02
C MET A 628 -0.81 -26.29 49.46
N ASP A 629 -0.48 -25.44 50.43
CA ASP A 629 -0.77 -25.66 51.84
C ASP A 629 -2.29 -25.59 52.12
N VAL A 630 -3.03 -24.74 51.41
CA VAL A 630 -4.51 -24.69 51.47
C VAL A 630 -5.10 -25.98 50.90
N VAL A 631 -4.65 -26.44 49.73
CA VAL A 631 -5.06 -27.73 49.17
C VAL A 631 -4.80 -28.88 50.15
N HIS A 632 -3.63 -28.92 50.79
CA HIS A 632 -3.27 -29.96 51.75
C HIS A 632 -4.04 -29.83 53.09
N LYS A 633 -4.41 -28.63 53.53
CA LYS A 633 -5.31 -28.44 54.69
C LYS A 633 -6.71 -28.98 54.39
N ILE A 634 -7.25 -28.68 53.21
CA ILE A 634 -8.56 -29.16 52.74
C ILE A 634 -8.55 -30.69 52.63
N GLU A 635 -7.50 -31.28 52.03
CA GLU A 635 -7.28 -32.73 51.98
C GLU A 635 -7.29 -33.42 53.36
N ASN A 636 -6.64 -32.80 54.35
CA ASN A 636 -6.52 -33.36 55.69
C ASN A 636 -7.74 -33.11 56.60
N ALA A 637 -8.81 -32.50 56.10
CA ALA A 637 -10.07 -32.34 56.83
C ALA A 637 -10.63 -33.69 57.31
N LYS A 638 -11.51 -33.65 58.31
CA LYS A 638 -12.29 -34.83 58.73
C LYS A 638 -13.41 -35.07 57.71
N VAL A 639 -13.58 -36.32 57.29
CA VAL A 639 -14.55 -36.71 56.26
C VAL A 639 -15.37 -37.92 56.72
N TYR A 640 -16.66 -37.90 56.45
CA TYR A 640 -17.56 -39.04 56.56
C TYR A 640 -18.02 -39.46 55.16
N LYS A 641 -17.70 -40.70 54.76
CA LYS A 641 -17.96 -41.22 53.40
C LYS A 641 -17.47 -40.25 52.30
N GLU A 642 -16.21 -39.84 52.41
CA GLU A 642 -15.54 -38.89 51.49
C GLU A 642 -16.07 -37.45 51.52
N LYS A 643 -17.20 -37.14 52.18
CA LYS A 643 -17.70 -35.76 52.35
C LYS A 643 -17.16 -35.13 53.65
N PRO A 644 -16.72 -33.87 53.66
CA PRO A 644 -16.27 -33.19 54.89
C PRO A 644 -17.33 -33.15 55.99
N GLU A 645 -16.90 -33.29 57.26
CA GLU A 645 -17.77 -33.11 58.43
C GLU A 645 -18.11 -31.62 58.66
N GLU A 646 -17.18 -30.73 58.32
CA GLU A 646 -17.37 -29.28 58.28
C GLU A 646 -17.31 -28.80 56.83
N ASP A 647 -18.32 -28.04 56.40
CA ASP A 647 -18.40 -27.55 55.02
C ASP A 647 -17.20 -26.66 54.64
N ILE A 648 -16.40 -27.11 53.68
CA ILE A 648 -15.38 -26.30 53.01
C ILE A 648 -15.99 -25.71 51.75
N LYS A 649 -15.95 -24.39 51.57
CA LYS A 649 -16.66 -23.69 50.48
C LYS A 649 -15.72 -22.80 49.67
N ILE A 650 -16.03 -22.66 48.38
CA ILE A 650 -15.53 -21.57 47.53
C ILE A 650 -16.31 -20.31 47.89
N ILE A 651 -15.62 -19.23 48.26
CA ILE A 651 -16.22 -17.92 48.54
C ILE A 651 -16.48 -17.21 47.20
N SER A 652 -15.45 -17.14 46.37
CA SER A 652 -15.49 -16.57 45.01
C SER A 652 -14.29 -17.05 44.18
N ILE A 653 -14.33 -16.81 42.87
CA ILE A 653 -13.19 -17.05 41.99
C ILE A 653 -12.87 -15.78 41.21
N SER A 654 -11.66 -15.23 41.42
CA SER A 654 -11.14 -14.08 40.68
C SER A 654 -10.34 -14.56 39.48
N VAL A 655 -10.59 -14.01 38.29
CA VAL A 655 -9.92 -14.40 37.03
C VAL A 655 -9.05 -13.25 36.51
N SER A 656 -7.86 -13.57 35.99
CA SER A 656 -6.84 -12.63 35.49
C SER A 656 -6.37 -12.96 34.06
#